data_AF-A0A918GC48-F1
#
_entry.id   AF-A0A918GC48-F1
#
_cell.length_a   1.000
_cell.length_b   1.000
_cell.length_c   1.000
_cell.angle_alpha   90.00
_cell.angle_beta   90.00
_cell.angle_gamma   90.00
#
_symmetry.space_group_name_H-M   'P 1'
#
loop_
_entity.id
_entity.type
_entity.pdbx_description
1 polymer ?
#
loop_
_entity_poly.entity_id
_entity_poly.type
_entity_poly.pdbx_seq_one_letter_code
_entity_poly.pdbx_strand_id
1 'polypeptide(L)'
;MTRPFEPPIHLVPERVHALVVGIETYEVSHDWDLPGAGRDAVRFTDWLTGAAGVPAENVRLLLSPPARAGASPTQIPYPYRDATMANVKNVMFDELPDCEGDLLWIYWAGHGYIDTGDRLLLPYQDATQSLTHHFNLGSALRWWRSENVRRGRFPYQIAITDACRIDAASQSRLNFGAVDYGGKKTLPDRRQLILYASRPGELAENIPERGAGHFTDTLLKRLASKGLADSVWGFEGIARAVAADFAQARTTGLAWQHPEFVFERGWDGLPIFGHHWAGIPQPECAPCLDQQAWQELGGVLRGLELPPYAYDAYRWAFEISGCVPPATRALPATDLMDIARDLDQRYGRGRRLPLVLPFVRHLAGWSKDRTWAAVADAWVDATVTRMGTDPVSPAPRVPAEKPMLHIRLAADTQSDDRFWVRMWIHQAEGDFESLWESDRAMRLEEVRDRLAQEINAMASATDRNHCGVTRIEFDVPYGLLGEEFERWKLPIGRPNRPPRELGHHYEVVLRCLDERVGVAAESWRRKWEWLKTHGGQRAEAVRYLRDEDISTTLDLLLQKDAAPVCVIAEVSDTRVTETLDAVLDAGVPIAVWPRRHTPASAEGMEDTLTNLDDVRTLPAVVYHDRLTPRRRPLALLWDNPDRIPDNRFAVMAYEAQERRNEA
;
A
#
# COMPACT_ATOMS: atom_id res chain seq x y z
N MET A 1 42.35 8.35 1.43
CA MET A 1 42.56 9.76 1.07
C MET A 1 41.72 10.06 -0.17
N THR A 2 40.47 10.47 0.03
CA THR A 2 39.59 10.98 -1.04
C THR A 2 40.07 12.37 -1.43
N ARG A 3 40.16 12.66 -2.74
CA ARG A 3 40.49 14.02 -3.22
C ARG A 3 39.42 14.99 -2.70
N PRO A 4 39.79 16.21 -2.27
CA PRO A 4 38.81 17.23 -1.91
C PRO A 4 37.94 17.56 -3.13
N PHE A 5 36.63 17.61 -2.91
CA PHE A 5 35.65 18.06 -3.90
C PHE A 5 35.96 19.52 -4.27
N GLU A 6 36.28 19.78 -5.54
CA GLU A 6 36.29 21.13 -6.09
C GLU A 6 34.86 21.50 -6.51
N PRO A 7 34.26 22.56 -5.95
CA PRO A 7 32.90 22.94 -6.31
C PRO A 7 32.83 23.29 -7.80
N PRO A 8 31.85 22.74 -8.54
CA PRO A 8 31.78 22.84 -10.00
C PRO A 8 31.52 24.27 -10.51
N ILE A 9 31.03 25.18 -9.66
CA ILE A 9 30.78 26.59 -9.99
C ILE A 9 31.13 27.47 -8.77
N HIS A 10 31.75 28.62 -9.01
CA HIS A 10 31.89 29.68 -8.01
C HIS A 10 30.55 30.39 -7.84
N LEU A 11 29.81 30.12 -6.76
CA LEU A 11 28.55 30.80 -6.47
C LEU A 11 28.82 32.27 -6.15
N VAL A 12 28.11 33.16 -6.86
CA VAL A 12 28.19 34.61 -6.66
C VAL A 12 26.82 35.08 -6.14
N PRO A 13 26.74 35.82 -5.02
CA PRO A 13 25.45 36.16 -4.40
C PRO A 13 24.45 36.85 -5.33
N GLU A 14 24.90 37.64 -6.30
CA GLU A 14 24.05 38.35 -7.27
C GLU A 14 23.33 37.40 -8.25
N ARG A 15 23.81 36.15 -8.38
CA ARG A 15 23.20 35.08 -9.17
C ARG A 15 22.38 34.12 -8.31
N VAL A 16 22.17 34.43 -7.04
CA VAL A 16 21.29 33.67 -6.14
C VAL A 16 19.96 34.40 -5.99
N HIS A 17 18.86 33.65 -6.14
CA HIS A 17 17.51 34.16 -5.95
C HIS A 17 16.77 33.32 -4.91
N ALA A 18 15.77 33.92 -4.26
CA ALA A 18 15.01 33.24 -3.23
C ALA A 18 13.51 33.59 -3.28
N LEU A 19 12.67 32.58 -3.10
CA LEU A 19 11.29 32.72 -2.64
C LEU A 19 11.26 32.40 -1.15
N VAL A 20 10.82 33.33 -0.32
CA VAL A 20 10.71 33.16 1.14
C VAL A 20 9.29 33.45 1.56
N VAL A 21 8.60 32.45 2.11
CA VAL A 21 7.17 32.53 2.47
C VAL A 21 6.99 32.26 3.96
N GLY A 22 6.25 33.13 4.66
CA GLY A 22 5.87 32.95 6.05
C GLY A 22 4.42 33.34 6.29
N ILE A 23 3.55 32.37 6.53
CA ILE A 23 2.10 32.60 6.64
C ILE A 23 1.68 32.40 8.09
N GLU A 24 1.23 33.48 8.73
CA GLU A 24 0.72 33.42 10.11
C GLU A 24 -0.79 33.49 10.16
N THR A 25 -1.45 34.18 9.22
CA THR A 25 -2.91 34.25 9.15
C THR A 25 -3.47 33.62 7.89
N TYR A 26 -4.64 33.00 8.03
CA TYR A 26 -5.33 32.30 6.94
C TYR A 26 -6.79 32.72 6.88
N GLU A 27 -7.35 32.85 5.67
CA GLU A 27 -8.79 33.09 5.46
C GLU A 27 -9.66 31.87 5.84
N VAL A 28 -9.04 30.74 6.20
CA VAL A 28 -9.72 29.52 6.68
C VAL A 28 -10.48 29.78 7.98
N SER A 29 -9.79 30.27 9.02
CA SER A 29 -10.32 30.73 10.31
C SER A 29 -9.21 31.29 11.19
N HIS A 30 -9.54 32.03 12.26
CA HIS A 30 -8.56 32.47 13.26
C HIS A 30 -7.91 31.32 14.06
N ASP A 31 -8.55 30.15 14.11
CA ASP A 31 -7.96 28.96 14.74
C ASP A 31 -6.77 28.39 13.95
N TRP A 32 -6.58 28.87 12.71
CA TRP A 32 -5.42 28.55 11.87
C TRP A 32 -4.27 29.52 12.06
N ASP A 33 -4.43 30.55 12.89
CA ASP A 33 -3.37 31.53 13.10
C ASP A 33 -2.13 30.82 13.68
N LEU A 34 -1.00 30.94 13.00
CA LEU A 34 0.26 30.26 13.29
C LEU A 34 1.35 31.31 13.59
N PRO A 35 1.32 31.95 14.77
CA PRO A 35 2.29 32.97 15.12
C PRO A 35 3.71 32.40 15.17
N GLY A 36 4.64 33.05 14.49
CA GLY A 36 6.05 32.67 14.39
C GLY A 36 6.51 32.41 12.96
N ALA A 37 5.63 31.93 12.08
CA ALA A 37 6.00 31.60 10.70
C ALA A 37 6.51 32.81 9.90
N GLY A 38 5.87 33.98 10.08
CA GLY A 38 6.30 35.23 9.45
C GLY A 38 7.65 35.71 10.00
N ARG A 39 7.88 35.53 11.31
CA ARG A 39 9.16 35.86 11.95
C ARG A 39 10.29 34.97 11.42
N ASP A 40 10.04 33.68 11.25
CA ASP A 40 11.05 32.76 10.73
C ASP A 40 11.42 33.03 9.27
N ALA A 41 10.43 33.39 8.44
CA ALA A 41 10.68 33.88 7.09
C ALA A 41 11.58 35.13 7.09
N VAL A 42 11.31 36.11 7.97
CA VAL A 42 12.17 37.30 8.10
C VAL A 42 13.59 36.94 8.56
N ARG A 43 13.74 36.06 9.56
CA ARG A 43 15.07 35.61 10.03
C ARG A 43 15.85 34.86 8.94
N PHE A 44 15.15 34.11 8.10
CA PHE A 44 15.77 33.45 6.95
C PHE A 44 16.22 34.47 5.89
N THR A 45 15.42 35.52 5.63
CA THR A 45 15.82 36.66 4.80
C THR A 45 17.00 37.44 5.39
N ASP A 46 17.04 37.65 6.71
CA ASP A 46 18.17 38.28 7.41
C ASP A 46 19.47 37.50 7.16
N TRP A 47 19.40 36.17 7.27
CA TRP A 47 20.55 35.32 7.00
C TRP A 47 20.98 35.37 5.52
N LEU A 48 20.02 35.28 4.59
CA LEU A 48 20.30 35.34 3.14
C LEU A 48 21.01 36.64 2.76
N THR A 49 20.48 37.78 3.23
CA THR A 49 21.00 39.11 2.86
C THR A 49 22.23 39.53 3.68
N GLY A 50 22.35 39.03 4.91
CA GLY A 50 23.49 39.27 5.78
C GLY A 50 24.65 38.31 5.50
N ALA A 51 24.66 37.17 6.18
CA ALA A 51 25.79 36.24 6.16
C ALA A 51 26.03 35.61 4.78
N ALA A 52 24.97 35.31 4.02
CA ALA A 52 25.10 34.78 2.66
C ALA A 52 25.27 35.89 1.59
N GLY A 53 25.05 37.16 1.93
CA GLY A 53 25.31 38.32 1.07
C GLY A 53 24.43 38.41 -0.18
N VAL A 54 23.31 37.68 -0.25
CA VAL A 54 22.38 37.73 -1.39
C VAL A 54 21.75 39.13 -1.46
N PRO A 55 21.74 39.80 -2.62
CA PRO A 55 21.12 41.12 -2.74
C PRO A 55 19.64 41.08 -2.33
N ALA A 56 19.18 42.11 -1.61
CA ALA A 56 17.80 42.15 -1.10
C ALA A 56 16.78 42.11 -2.26
N GLU A 57 17.11 42.70 -3.40
CA GLU A 57 16.29 42.67 -4.62
C GLU A 57 16.21 41.29 -5.28
N ASN A 58 17.00 40.31 -4.87
CA ASN A 58 16.90 38.91 -5.32
C ASN A 58 16.08 38.03 -4.37
N VAL A 59 15.65 38.56 -3.22
CA VAL A 59 14.80 37.85 -2.26
C VAL A 59 13.36 38.32 -2.40
N ARG A 60 12.48 37.41 -2.81
CA ARG A 60 11.03 37.64 -2.88
C ARG A 60 10.39 37.17 -1.58
N LEU A 61 10.15 38.11 -0.67
CA LEU A 61 9.53 37.87 0.63
C LEU A 61 8.01 37.98 0.53
N LEU A 62 7.29 36.92 0.90
CA LEU A 62 5.84 36.88 0.95
C LEU A 62 5.37 36.51 2.37
N LEU A 63 4.53 37.36 2.97
CA LEU A 63 4.10 37.20 4.37
C LEU A 63 2.59 37.30 4.52
N SER A 64 2.07 36.78 5.63
CA SER A 64 0.71 37.03 6.10
C SER A 64 0.71 37.32 7.61
N PRO A 65 1.10 38.53 8.03
CA PRO A 65 1.20 38.88 9.45
C PRO A 65 -0.18 39.13 10.09
N PRO A 66 -0.36 38.90 11.40
CA PRO A 66 -1.66 39.08 12.06
C PRO A 66 -2.13 40.53 12.15
N ALA A 67 -3.44 40.75 11.93
CA ALA A 67 -4.07 42.08 11.87
C ALA A 67 -4.38 42.76 13.23
N ARG A 68 -4.23 42.07 14.38
CA ARG A 68 -4.52 42.59 15.75
C ARG A 68 -3.48 42.03 16.73
N ALA A 69 -2.95 42.70 17.75
CA ALA A 69 -3.24 43.99 18.38
C ALA A 69 -1.99 44.49 19.15
N GLY A 70 -1.72 45.80 19.14
CA GLY A 70 -0.95 46.50 20.20
C GLY A 70 0.55 46.21 20.34
N ALA A 71 1.07 45.11 19.80
CA ALA A 71 2.49 44.95 19.56
C ALA A 71 2.82 45.79 18.33
N SER A 72 3.75 46.75 18.45
CA SER A 72 4.34 47.39 17.28
C SER A 72 4.73 46.25 16.32
N PRO A 73 4.31 46.25 15.05
CA PRO A 73 4.82 45.27 14.10
C PRO A 73 6.32 45.35 14.24
N THR A 74 6.96 44.24 14.62
CA THR A 74 8.42 44.10 14.52
C THR A 74 8.74 44.67 13.15
N GLN A 75 9.43 45.81 13.06
CA GLN A 75 9.56 46.52 11.79
C GLN A 75 10.16 45.53 10.80
N ILE A 76 9.34 45.03 9.86
CA ILE A 76 9.79 44.08 8.85
C ILE A 76 10.73 44.91 7.97
N PRO A 77 12.05 44.67 8.01
CA PRO A 77 13.01 45.59 7.43
C PRO A 77 13.10 45.47 5.90
N TYR A 78 12.26 44.61 5.31
CA TYR A 78 12.23 44.28 3.89
C TYR A 78 10.86 44.55 3.28
N PRO A 79 10.81 44.96 2.00
CA PRO A 79 9.55 44.95 1.26
C PRO A 79 9.04 43.51 1.14
N TYR A 80 7.76 43.30 1.43
CA TYR A 80 7.10 42.00 1.24
C TYR A 80 5.79 42.18 0.47
N ARG A 81 5.31 41.08 -0.11
CA ARG A 81 3.97 40.99 -0.71
C ARG A 81 3.12 40.02 0.11
N ASP A 82 1.81 40.12 0.00
CA ASP A 82 0.94 39.18 0.70
C ASP A 82 1.12 37.75 0.16
N ALA A 83 1.07 36.75 1.03
CA ALA A 83 1.29 35.34 0.69
C ALA A 83 0.06 34.65 0.04
N THR A 84 -0.60 35.34 -0.90
CA THR A 84 -1.75 34.83 -1.66
C THR A 84 -1.33 33.81 -2.72
N MET A 85 -2.29 32.99 -3.17
CA MET A 85 -2.11 32.11 -4.32
C MET A 85 -1.58 32.87 -5.54
N ALA A 86 -2.15 34.05 -5.83
CA ALA A 86 -1.78 34.86 -6.99
C ALA A 86 -0.32 35.33 -6.90
N ASN A 87 0.10 35.88 -5.75
CA ASN A 87 1.44 36.40 -5.57
C ASN A 87 2.50 35.30 -5.57
N VAL A 88 2.24 34.17 -4.88
CA VAL A 88 3.18 33.05 -4.85
C VAL A 88 3.34 32.46 -6.26
N LYS A 89 2.24 32.25 -7.00
CA LYS A 89 2.33 31.71 -8.37
C LYS A 89 3.06 32.66 -9.32
N ASN A 90 2.75 33.95 -9.28
CA ASN A 90 3.43 34.96 -10.10
C ASN A 90 4.94 34.97 -9.83
N VAL A 91 5.36 34.97 -8.56
CA VAL A 91 6.79 34.91 -8.24
C VAL A 91 7.43 33.60 -8.71
N MET A 92 6.78 32.46 -8.41
CA MET A 92 7.36 31.13 -8.63
C MET A 92 7.39 30.69 -10.09
N PHE A 93 6.45 31.16 -10.93
CA PHE A 93 6.30 30.65 -12.30
C PHE A 93 6.42 31.71 -13.38
N ASP A 94 6.33 33.00 -13.04
CA ASP A 94 6.45 34.08 -14.00
C ASP A 94 7.72 34.93 -13.77
N GLU A 95 7.99 35.38 -12.54
CA GLU A 95 9.13 36.27 -12.26
C GLU A 95 10.47 35.54 -12.18
N LEU A 96 10.60 34.57 -11.26
CA LEU A 96 11.88 33.89 -10.99
C LEU A 96 12.45 33.12 -12.20
N PRO A 97 11.64 32.42 -13.03
CA PRO A 97 12.15 31.71 -14.20
C PRO A 97 12.85 32.62 -15.23
N ASP A 98 12.46 33.89 -15.27
CA ASP A 98 13.00 34.89 -16.18
C ASP A 98 14.32 35.52 -15.69
N CYS A 99 14.67 35.34 -14.42
CA CYS A 99 15.93 35.80 -13.84
C CYS A 99 17.14 34.97 -14.31
N GLU A 100 18.30 35.61 -14.40
CA GLU A 100 19.58 34.93 -14.54
C GLU A 100 20.08 34.52 -13.15
N GLY A 101 20.21 33.22 -12.90
CA GLY A 101 20.65 32.72 -11.61
C GLY A 101 21.24 31.32 -11.65
N ASP A 102 22.09 31.02 -10.68
CA ASP A 102 22.76 29.73 -10.50
C ASP A 102 22.10 28.90 -9.39
N LEU A 103 21.49 29.56 -8.41
CA LEU A 103 20.88 28.93 -7.25
C LEU A 103 19.53 29.57 -6.91
N LEU A 104 18.53 28.72 -6.69
CA LEU A 104 17.23 29.11 -6.17
C LEU A 104 17.03 28.55 -4.76
N TRP A 105 16.74 29.43 -3.80
CA TRP A 105 16.22 29.04 -2.48
C TRP A 105 14.69 29.14 -2.48
N ILE A 106 14.03 28.12 -1.92
CA ILE A 106 12.59 28.12 -1.65
C ILE A 106 12.44 27.85 -0.17
N TYR A 107 12.03 28.84 0.60
CA TYR A 107 11.75 28.70 2.02
C TYR A 107 10.25 28.89 2.28
N TRP A 108 9.67 28.00 3.07
CA TRP A 108 8.27 28.08 3.46
C TRP A 108 8.10 27.76 4.95
N ALA A 109 7.43 28.65 5.69
CA ALA A 109 6.94 28.41 7.04
C ALA A 109 5.42 28.63 7.09
N GLY A 110 4.69 27.65 7.64
CA GLY A 110 3.23 27.68 7.70
C GLY A 110 2.62 26.31 7.98
N HIS A 111 1.30 26.20 7.82
CA HIS A 111 0.62 24.90 7.80
C HIS A 111 1.08 24.03 6.63
N GLY A 112 1.02 22.72 6.80
CA GLY A 112 1.39 21.75 5.77
C GLY A 112 0.65 20.43 5.93
N TYR A 113 0.36 19.83 4.78
CA TYR A 113 -0.36 18.55 4.66
C TYR A 113 0.30 17.70 3.59
N ILE A 114 0.05 16.40 3.61
CA ILE A 114 0.42 15.49 2.52
C ILE A 114 -0.83 14.92 1.86
N ASP A 115 -0.81 14.78 0.54
CA ASP A 115 -1.83 14.04 -0.20
C ASP A 115 -1.58 12.52 -0.14
N THR A 116 -2.46 11.73 -0.76
CA THR A 116 -2.34 10.25 -0.83
C THR A 116 -1.09 9.76 -1.56
N GLY A 117 -0.33 10.65 -2.22
CA GLY A 117 0.95 10.37 -2.87
C GLY A 117 2.14 11.01 -2.15
N ASP A 118 2.01 11.32 -0.86
CA ASP A 118 3.01 11.97 0.00
C ASP A 118 3.49 13.34 -0.50
N ARG A 119 2.73 14.01 -1.38
CA ARG A 119 3.11 15.33 -1.89
C ARG A 119 2.74 16.39 -0.88
N LEU A 120 3.72 17.21 -0.50
CA LEU A 120 3.52 18.31 0.43
C LEU A 120 2.65 19.42 -0.18
N LEU A 121 1.50 19.65 0.44
CA LEU A 121 0.52 20.69 0.16
C LEU A 121 0.68 21.81 1.20
N LEU A 122 0.94 23.02 0.73
CA LEU A 122 1.22 24.18 1.55
C LEU A 122 0.12 25.25 1.34
N PRO A 123 -0.88 25.35 2.22
CA PRO A 123 -1.99 26.30 2.06
C PRO A 123 -1.50 27.74 1.92
N TYR A 124 -2.10 28.50 1.00
CA TYR A 124 -1.86 29.94 0.87
C TYR A 124 -2.61 30.71 1.95
N GLN A 125 -2.31 32.01 2.12
CA GLN A 125 -3.04 32.83 3.08
C GLN A 125 -4.54 32.94 2.75
N ASP A 126 -4.88 32.95 1.46
CA ASP A 126 -6.25 33.08 0.92
C ASP A 126 -6.91 31.71 0.74
N ALA A 127 -6.40 30.67 1.41
CA ALA A 127 -7.05 29.38 1.49
C ALA A 127 -8.33 29.49 2.34
N THR A 128 -9.38 28.78 1.92
CA THR A 128 -10.64 28.66 2.68
C THR A 128 -10.94 27.21 3.03
N GLN A 129 -11.90 26.95 3.92
CA GLN A 129 -12.33 25.58 4.23
C GLN A 129 -12.93 24.88 3.00
N SER A 130 -13.80 25.57 2.27
CA SER A 130 -14.49 25.04 1.09
C SER A 130 -13.57 24.79 -0.10
N LEU A 131 -12.49 25.58 -0.21
CA LEU A 131 -11.48 25.45 -1.24
C LEU A 131 -10.13 25.83 -0.66
N THR A 132 -9.41 24.82 -0.18
CA THR A 132 -8.12 24.99 0.47
C THR A 132 -7.04 25.10 -0.59
N HIS A 133 -6.97 26.27 -1.22
CA HIS A 133 -5.92 26.60 -2.18
C HIS A 133 -4.55 26.40 -1.53
N HIS A 134 -3.69 25.66 -2.22
CA HIS A 134 -2.39 25.29 -1.70
C HIS A 134 -1.33 25.25 -2.81
N PHE A 135 -0.09 25.43 -2.39
CA PHE A 135 1.08 25.20 -3.20
C PHE A 135 1.49 23.73 -3.08
N ASN A 136 1.41 22.99 -4.19
CA ASN A 136 1.95 21.64 -4.27
C ASN A 136 3.47 21.71 -4.53
N LEU A 137 4.28 21.55 -3.48
CA LEU A 137 5.74 21.70 -3.58
C LEU A 137 6.34 20.69 -4.55
N GLY A 138 5.89 19.42 -4.48
CA GLY A 138 6.41 18.37 -5.36
C GLY A 138 6.16 18.67 -6.84
N SER A 139 4.97 19.15 -7.18
CA SER A 139 4.66 19.57 -8.55
C SER A 139 5.49 20.78 -8.98
N ALA A 140 5.66 21.78 -8.10
CA ALA A 140 6.48 22.96 -8.42
C ALA A 140 7.94 22.59 -8.66
N LEU A 141 8.51 21.71 -7.84
CA LEU A 141 9.89 21.23 -8.03
C LEU A 141 10.03 20.43 -9.34
N ARG A 142 9.05 19.60 -9.71
CA ARG A 142 9.05 18.95 -11.04
C ARG A 142 9.05 19.96 -12.18
N TRP A 143 8.22 21.01 -12.07
CA TRP A 143 8.18 22.10 -13.05
C TRP A 143 9.55 22.78 -13.17
N TRP A 144 10.17 23.13 -12.04
CA TRP A 144 11.47 23.80 -11.95
C TRP A 144 12.64 22.93 -12.38
N ARG A 145 12.47 21.62 -12.44
CA ARG A 145 13.47 20.70 -12.99
C ARG A 145 13.34 20.50 -14.51
N SER A 146 12.22 20.91 -15.10
CA SER A 146 11.92 20.65 -16.51
C SER A 146 12.37 21.76 -17.46
N GLU A 147 12.27 21.50 -18.77
CA GLU A 147 12.48 22.50 -19.83
C GLU A 147 11.57 23.75 -19.74
N ASN A 148 10.66 23.83 -18.77
CA ASN A 148 9.88 25.04 -18.49
C ASN A 148 10.75 26.23 -18.06
N VAL A 149 11.86 25.97 -17.37
CA VAL A 149 12.88 26.99 -17.10
C VAL A 149 13.99 26.82 -18.14
N ARG A 150 14.53 27.91 -18.66
CA ARG A 150 15.60 27.85 -19.69
C ARG A 150 16.82 27.10 -19.17
N ARG A 151 17.43 26.29 -20.05
CA ARG A 151 18.64 25.53 -19.72
C ARG A 151 19.78 26.47 -19.33
N GLY A 152 20.57 26.08 -18.32
CA GLY A 152 21.65 26.90 -17.77
C GLY A 152 21.22 27.87 -16.67
N ARG A 153 19.92 28.07 -16.45
CA ARG A 153 19.39 28.81 -15.31
C ARG A 153 18.97 27.88 -14.19
N PHE A 154 19.29 28.30 -12.97
CA PHE A 154 19.00 27.61 -11.71
C PHE A 154 19.33 26.10 -11.76
N PRO A 155 20.59 25.73 -12.10
CA PRO A 155 21.06 24.35 -12.00
C PRO A 155 20.96 23.81 -10.57
N TYR A 156 21.02 24.69 -9.56
CA TYR A 156 20.92 24.31 -8.15
C TYR A 156 19.67 24.90 -7.51
N GLN A 157 18.96 24.09 -6.75
CA GLN A 157 17.70 24.48 -6.10
C GLN A 157 17.63 23.84 -4.72
N ILE A 158 17.30 24.63 -3.71
CA ILE A 158 17.21 24.18 -2.32
C ILE A 158 15.86 24.60 -1.77
N ALA A 159 15.03 23.63 -1.41
CA ALA A 159 13.74 23.85 -0.77
C ALA A 159 13.82 23.50 0.72
N ILE A 160 13.32 24.37 1.58
CA ILE A 160 13.23 24.19 3.03
C ILE A 160 11.79 24.47 3.44
N THR A 161 11.21 23.55 4.19
CA THR A 161 9.83 23.67 4.68
C THR A 161 9.76 23.45 6.18
N ASP A 162 9.31 24.48 6.89
CA ASP A 162 8.92 24.41 8.29
C ASP A 162 7.40 24.31 8.38
N ALA A 163 6.92 23.10 8.12
CA ALA A 163 5.50 22.77 8.06
C ALA A 163 5.27 21.32 8.49
N CYS A 164 4.05 21.06 8.96
CA CYS A 164 3.58 19.70 9.26
C CYS A 164 3.50 18.86 7.97
N ARG A 165 3.53 17.54 8.13
CA ARG A 165 3.33 16.58 7.04
C ARG A 165 2.28 15.54 7.40
N ILE A 166 1.14 16.04 7.89
CA ILE A 166 -0.01 15.24 8.29
C ILE A 166 -0.94 15.00 7.10
N ASP A 167 -1.65 13.88 7.11
CA ASP A 167 -2.54 13.49 6.02
C ASP A 167 -3.68 14.50 5.82
N ALA A 168 -3.80 15.05 4.62
CA ALA A 168 -4.91 15.91 4.23
C ALA A 168 -6.27 15.22 4.39
N ALA A 169 -6.35 13.91 4.13
CA ALA A 169 -7.57 13.12 4.27
C ALA A 169 -8.05 12.99 5.73
N SER A 170 -7.13 13.17 6.70
CA SER A 170 -7.50 13.22 8.13
C SER A 170 -8.28 14.49 8.51
N GLN A 171 -8.31 15.51 7.64
CA GLN A 171 -8.96 16.79 7.87
C GLN A 171 -10.24 16.91 7.05
N SER A 172 -11.31 16.23 7.47
CA SER A 172 -12.61 16.17 6.76
C SER A 172 -13.29 17.52 6.50
N ARG A 173 -12.84 18.61 7.14
CA ARG A 173 -13.36 19.97 6.95
C ARG A 173 -12.63 20.77 5.86
N LEU A 174 -11.52 20.26 5.36
CA LEU A 174 -10.69 20.93 4.36
C LEU A 174 -10.89 20.25 3.00
N ASN A 175 -10.90 21.06 1.95
CA ASN A 175 -11.04 20.56 0.60
C ASN A 175 -9.79 20.89 -0.22
N PHE A 176 -8.82 19.98 -0.18
CA PHE A 176 -7.65 20.02 -1.04
C PHE A 176 -8.03 19.46 -2.42
N GLY A 177 -8.24 20.36 -3.38
CA GLY A 177 -8.38 19.98 -4.78
C GLY A 177 -7.07 19.41 -5.36
N ALA A 178 -7.07 19.02 -6.63
CA ALA A 178 -5.85 18.63 -7.33
C ALA A 178 -5.14 19.88 -7.90
N VAL A 179 -3.87 20.06 -7.56
CA VAL A 179 -3.00 21.09 -8.17
C VAL A 179 -1.78 20.41 -8.77
N ASP A 180 -1.65 20.47 -10.10
CA ASP A 180 -0.43 20.10 -10.82
C ASP A 180 -0.05 21.24 -11.78
N TYR A 181 1.15 21.78 -11.60
CA TYR A 181 1.77 22.78 -12.48
C TYR A 181 2.31 22.16 -13.76
N GLY A 182 2.35 20.83 -13.84
CA GLY A 182 2.92 20.08 -14.95
C GLY A 182 4.45 20.17 -14.99
N GLY A 183 5.02 19.73 -16.09
CA GLY A 183 6.45 19.75 -16.33
C GLY A 183 6.74 19.18 -17.71
N LYS A 184 7.60 19.85 -18.47
CA LYS A 184 8.15 19.28 -19.70
C LYS A 184 9.19 18.22 -19.36
N LYS A 185 10.01 17.82 -20.34
CA LYS A 185 11.12 16.89 -20.13
C LYS A 185 12.03 17.40 -19.00
N THR A 186 12.34 16.53 -18.06
CA THR A 186 13.26 16.82 -16.95
C THR A 186 14.68 17.00 -17.44
N LEU A 187 15.38 18.01 -16.93
CA LEU A 187 16.76 18.29 -17.29
C LEU A 187 17.71 17.62 -16.28
N PRO A 188 18.65 16.78 -16.75
CA PRO A 188 19.53 15.99 -15.89
C PRO A 188 20.69 16.81 -15.31
N ASP A 189 20.86 18.07 -15.69
CA ASP A 189 21.84 19.00 -15.13
C ASP A 189 21.28 19.82 -13.95
N ARG A 190 19.98 19.68 -13.63
CA ARG A 190 19.37 20.30 -12.45
C ARG A 190 19.44 19.42 -11.23
N ARG A 191 19.73 20.04 -10.08
CA ARG A 191 19.95 19.41 -8.78
C ARG A 191 19.04 20.07 -7.75
N GLN A 192 18.29 19.23 -7.03
CA GLN A 192 17.34 19.67 -6.03
C GLN A 192 17.68 19.04 -4.67
N LEU A 193 17.69 19.89 -3.64
CA LEU A 193 17.80 19.51 -2.24
C LEU A 193 16.54 19.94 -1.51
N ILE A 194 15.99 19.08 -0.66
CA ILE A 194 14.76 19.37 0.05
C ILE A 194 14.92 19.04 1.53
N LEU A 195 14.54 19.98 2.38
CA LEU A 195 14.48 19.84 3.83
C LEU A 195 13.03 19.98 4.29
N TYR A 196 12.59 19.02 5.08
CA TYR A 196 11.32 19.01 5.77
C TYR A 196 11.57 19.07 7.28
N ALA A 197 10.83 19.91 7.99
CA ALA A 197 10.86 19.97 9.45
C ALA A 197 10.38 18.67 10.13
N SER A 198 9.55 17.89 9.43
CA SER A 198 8.89 16.69 9.94
C SER A 198 8.88 15.56 8.90
N ARG A 199 8.65 14.31 9.35
CA ARG A 199 8.41 13.14 8.50
C ARG A 199 6.95 13.05 8.04
N PRO A 200 6.64 12.24 7.01
CA PRO A 200 5.26 11.89 6.70
C PRO A 200 4.51 11.37 7.93
N GLY A 201 3.32 11.91 8.18
CA GLY A 201 2.49 11.61 9.35
C GLY A 201 2.82 12.41 10.62
N GLU A 202 3.88 13.23 10.62
CA GLU A 202 4.30 13.98 11.80
C GLU A 202 3.91 15.47 11.75
N LEU A 203 3.69 16.03 12.93
CA LEU A 203 3.54 17.48 13.14
C LEU A 203 4.92 18.15 13.23
N ALA A 204 4.99 19.42 12.86
CA ALA A 204 6.12 20.29 13.14
C ALA A 204 5.89 21.06 14.45
N GLU A 205 6.95 21.21 15.23
CA GLU A 205 6.97 21.80 16.57
C GLU A 205 7.31 23.29 16.51
N ASN A 206 6.52 24.09 17.20
CA ASN A 206 6.82 25.49 17.50
C ASN A 206 7.40 25.64 18.91
N ILE A 207 8.26 26.65 19.10
CA ILE A 207 8.77 27.09 20.41
C ILE A 207 7.95 28.33 20.82
N PRO A 208 6.89 28.19 21.64
CA PRO A 208 5.96 29.28 21.92
C PRO A 208 6.62 30.50 22.56
N GLU A 209 7.60 30.29 23.46
CA GLU A 209 8.28 31.36 24.18
C GLU A 209 9.13 32.24 23.25
N ARG A 210 9.57 31.69 22.12
CA ARG A 210 10.37 32.39 21.10
C ARG A 210 9.55 32.82 19.89
N GLY A 211 8.31 32.35 19.76
CA GLY A 211 7.47 32.52 18.57
C GLY A 211 8.23 32.16 17.31
N ALA A 212 8.77 30.94 17.26
CA ALA A 212 9.57 30.42 16.16
C ALA A 212 9.40 28.90 16.05
N GLY A 213 9.43 28.36 14.84
CA GLY A 213 9.54 26.95 14.55
C GLY A 213 10.84 26.38 15.11
N HIS A 214 10.75 25.26 15.82
CA HIS A 214 11.92 24.61 16.43
C HIS A 214 12.93 24.21 15.34
N PHE A 215 12.43 23.79 14.17
CA PHE A 215 13.25 23.42 13.04
C PHE A 215 14.01 24.63 12.47
N THR A 216 13.32 25.70 12.09
CA THR A 216 13.97 26.91 11.55
C THR A 216 14.96 27.49 12.55
N ASP A 217 14.63 27.55 13.85
CA ASP A 217 15.57 28.05 14.86
C ASP A 217 16.87 27.23 14.91
N THR A 218 16.76 25.91 14.85
CA THR A 218 17.92 25.00 14.85
C THR A 218 18.73 25.13 13.56
N LEU A 219 18.06 25.19 12.40
CA LEU A 219 18.69 25.37 11.10
C LEU A 219 19.46 26.70 11.04
N LEU A 220 18.84 27.81 11.44
CA LEU A 220 19.45 29.12 11.41
C LEU A 220 20.65 29.22 12.36
N LYS A 221 20.63 28.56 13.52
CA LYS A 221 21.83 28.47 14.39
C LYS A 221 23.01 27.79 13.69
N ARG A 222 22.76 26.80 12.83
CA ARG A 222 23.81 26.13 12.03
C ARG A 222 24.28 26.95 10.84
N LEU A 223 23.45 27.90 10.38
CA LEU A 223 23.73 28.80 9.25
C LEU A 223 24.32 30.15 9.67
N ALA A 224 24.08 30.62 10.90
CA ALA A 224 24.30 32.01 11.37
C ALA A 224 25.72 32.58 11.17
N SER A 225 26.73 31.73 10.95
CA SER A 225 28.12 32.14 10.74
C SER A 225 28.72 31.63 9.41
N LYS A 226 27.89 31.09 8.51
CA LYS A 226 28.35 30.48 7.26
C LYS A 226 28.05 31.42 6.10
N GLY A 227 29.06 31.64 5.26
CA GLY A 227 28.89 32.33 3.99
C GLY A 227 28.07 31.49 3.00
N LEU A 228 27.72 32.09 1.85
CA LEU A 228 26.91 31.44 0.82
C LEU A 228 27.50 30.09 0.36
N ALA A 229 28.78 30.07 -0.01
CA ALA A 229 29.43 28.86 -0.53
C ALA A 229 29.45 27.73 0.52
N ASP A 230 29.81 28.04 1.76
CA ASP A 230 29.82 27.06 2.86
C ASP A 230 28.43 26.53 3.18
N SER A 231 27.41 27.38 3.06
CA SER A 231 26.03 27.03 3.33
C SER A 231 25.44 26.13 2.26
N VAL A 232 25.87 26.28 1.00
CA VAL A 232 25.38 25.48 -0.13
C VAL A 232 26.18 24.19 -0.30
N TRP A 233 27.50 24.29 -0.37
CA TRP A 233 28.36 23.13 -0.58
C TRP A 233 28.53 22.29 0.68
N GLY A 234 28.43 22.91 1.86
CA GLY A 234 28.39 22.24 3.15
C GLY A 234 26.97 21.88 3.62
N PHE A 235 25.93 22.09 2.80
CA PHE A 235 24.53 21.94 3.22
C PHE A 235 24.22 20.54 3.75
N GLU A 236 24.83 19.51 3.19
CA GLU A 236 24.68 18.14 3.70
C GLU A 236 25.20 17.98 5.14
N GLY A 237 26.35 18.57 5.45
CA GLY A 237 26.90 18.60 6.81
C GLY A 237 26.00 19.39 7.77
N ILE A 238 25.40 20.47 7.30
CA ILE A 238 24.45 21.29 8.07
C ILE A 238 23.19 20.50 8.36
N ALA A 239 22.60 19.86 7.34
CA ALA A 239 21.45 18.98 7.45
C ALA A 239 21.67 17.88 8.51
N ARG A 240 22.82 17.21 8.45
CA ARG A 240 23.19 16.17 9.44
C ARG A 240 23.33 16.73 10.84
N ALA A 241 23.93 17.92 10.99
CA ALA A 241 24.05 18.57 12.28
C ALA A 241 22.67 18.90 12.87
N VAL A 242 21.73 19.40 12.04
CA VAL A 242 20.34 19.64 12.46
C VAL A 242 19.68 18.32 12.88
N ALA A 243 19.81 17.24 12.10
CA ALA A 243 19.26 15.93 12.47
C ALA A 243 19.81 15.41 13.81
N ALA A 244 21.11 15.60 14.05
CA ALA A 244 21.78 15.23 15.30
C ALA A 244 21.28 16.07 16.49
N ASP A 245 21.07 17.37 16.30
CA ASP A 245 20.51 18.25 17.32
C ASP A 245 19.11 17.79 17.75
N PHE A 246 18.26 17.45 16.78
CA PHE A 246 16.92 16.91 17.07
C PHE A 246 16.99 15.53 17.73
N ALA A 247 17.94 14.67 17.36
CA ALA A 247 18.15 13.39 18.04
C ALA A 247 18.54 13.58 19.50
N GLN A 248 19.41 14.53 19.81
CA GLN A 248 19.80 14.88 21.17
C GLN A 248 18.67 15.56 21.96
N ALA A 249 17.90 16.44 21.32
CA ALA A 249 16.75 17.07 21.95
C ALA A 249 15.67 16.03 22.31
N ARG A 250 15.46 15.00 21.48
CA ARG A 250 14.56 13.89 21.80
C ARG A 250 15.01 13.04 23.00
N THR A 251 16.30 12.73 23.13
CA THR A 251 16.79 11.96 24.29
C THR A 251 16.65 12.73 25.60
N THR A 252 16.56 14.05 25.53
CA THR A 252 16.38 14.95 26.68
C THR A 252 14.93 15.43 26.86
N GLY A 253 14.00 14.97 26.01
CA GLY A 253 12.58 15.35 26.05
C GLY A 253 12.29 16.80 25.64
N LEU A 254 13.25 17.48 25.00
CA LEU A 254 13.16 18.87 24.54
C LEU A 254 12.64 19.02 23.11
N ALA A 255 12.52 17.92 22.37
CA ALA A 255 11.86 17.86 21.06
C ALA A 255 11.21 16.49 20.88
N TRP A 256 10.26 16.37 19.97
CA TRP A 256 9.67 15.08 19.56
C TRP A 256 9.64 14.87 18.04
N GLN A 257 9.79 15.93 17.24
CA GLN A 257 9.76 15.85 15.77
C GLN A 257 11.02 15.24 15.15
N HIS A 258 10.89 14.72 13.91
CA HIS A 258 12.00 14.21 13.10
C HIS A 258 12.14 14.98 11.79
N PRO A 259 13.14 15.87 11.66
CA PRO A 259 13.45 16.49 10.37
C PRO A 259 13.87 15.46 9.33
N GLU A 260 13.45 15.66 8.08
CA GLU A 260 13.78 14.82 6.94
C GLU A 260 14.50 15.62 5.85
N PHE A 261 15.48 14.97 5.21
CA PHE A 261 16.38 15.60 4.26
C PHE A 261 16.45 14.70 3.02
N VAL A 262 16.09 15.25 1.85
CA VAL A 262 16.03 14.52 0.58
C VAL A 262 16.99 15.15 -0.42
N PHE A 263 17.90 14.33 -0.94
CA PHE A 263 18.85 14.69 -1.99
C PHE A 263 18.47 13.90 -3.23
N GLU A 264 18.23 14.57 -4.35
CA GLU A 264 17.99 13.82 -5.59
C GLU A 264 19.30 13.29 -6.20
N ARG A 265 20.35 14.13 -6.16
CA ARG A 265 21.75 13.81 -6.48
C ARG A 265 22.67 14.75 -5.72
N GLY A 266 23.91 14.34 -5.50
CA GLY A 266 24.93 15.22 -4.96
C GLY A 266 25.31 16.34 -5.89
N TRP A 267 25.95 17.36 -5.31
CA TRP A 267 26.51 18.47 -6.07
C TRP A 267 27.62 18.02 -7.04
N ASP A 268 28.27 16.89 -6.78
CA ASP A 268 29.22 16.20 -7.66
C ASP A 268 28.56 15.41 -8.81
N GLY A 269 27.22 15.39 -8.86
CA GLY A 269 26.47 14.67 -9.88
C GLY A 269 26.44 13.16 -9.71
N LEU A 270 27.11 12.63 -8.67
CA LEU A 270 26.94 11.26 -8.26
C LEU A 270 25.54 11.09 -7.64
N PRO A 271 24.95 9.90 -7.73
CA PRO A 271 23.88 9.55 -6.81
C PRO A 271 24.49 9.69 -5.40
N ILE A 272 24.09 10.75 -4.69
CA ILE A 272 24.00 10.64 -3.24
C ILE A 272 22.90 9.62 -3.11
N PHE A 273 23.29 8.36 -2.89
CA PHE A 273 22.38 7.37 -2.36
C PHE A 273 21.58 8.13 -1.30
N GLY A 274 20.25 8.06 -1.33
CA GLY A 274 19.52 8.54 -0.19
C GLY A 274 20.17 7.85 1.01
N HIS A 275 20.65 8.62 1.94
CA HIS A 275 21.02 8.07 3.21
C HIS A 275 20.47 9.10 4.16
N HIS A 276 19.69 8.62 5.09
CA HIS A 276 19.85 9.09 6.45
C HIS A 276 21.32 8.82 6.85
N TRP A 277 22.28 9.69 6.50
CA TRP A 277 23.67 9.32 6.71
C TRP A 277 24.25 9.57 8.10
N ALA A 278 24.79 8.46 8.62
CA ALA A 278 26.08 8.24 9.27
C ALA A 278 26.56 9.30 10.27
N GLY A 279 26.49 8.92 11.55
CA GLY A 279 26.99 9.64 12.72
C GLY A 279 26.50 9.01 14.03
N ILE A 280 25.36 8.33 13.98
CA ILE A 280 24.93 7.35 14.98
C ILE A 280 25.48 5.99 14.52
N PRO A 281 25.99 5.10 15.39
CA PRO A 281 26.38 3.75 15.00
C PRO A 281 25.23 3.11 14.23
N GLN A 282 25.43 2.87 12.93
CA GLN A 282 24.44 2.21 12.11
C GLN A 282 24.41 0.72 12.49
N PRO A 283 23.23 0.13 12.75
CA PRO A 283 23.05 -1.28 12.42
C PRO A 283 23.23 -1.41 10.90
N GLU A 284 24.03 -2.39 10.47
CA GLU A 284 24.39 -2.66 9.07
C GLU A 284 23.15 -2.57 8.16
N CYS A 285 23.09 -1.54 7.30
CA CYS A 285 22.00 -1.34 6.36
C CYS A 285 22.13 -2.31 5.18
N ALA A 286 21.01 -2.77 4.64
CA ALA A 286 21.00 -3.61 3.44
C ALA A 286 21.58 -2.83 2.22
N PRO A 287 22.47 -3.43 1.40
CA PRO A 287 23.05 -2.84 0.20
C PRO A 287 22.00 -2.65 -0.91
N CYS A 288 22.20 -1.69 -1.82
CA CYS A 288 21.38 -1.47 -3.02
C CYS A 288 22.04 -2.09 -4.27
N LEU A 289 21.28 -2.25 -5.35
CA LEU A 289 21.80 -2.69 -6.65
C LEU A 289 22.85 -1.72 -7.21
N ASP A 290 23.87 -2.25 -7.89
CA ASP A 290 24.80 -1.42 -8.64
C ASP A 290 24.30 -1.09 -10.07
N GLN A 291 25.04 -0.23 -10.76
CA GLN A 291 24.65 0.28 -12.07
C GLN A 291 24.47 -0.83 -13.13
N GLN A 292 25.29 -1.87 -13.08
CA GLN A 292 25.20 -2.98 -14.03
C GLN A 292 23.96 -3.83 -13.75
N ALA A 293 23.68 -4.14 -12.48
CA ALA A 293 22.45 -4.82 -12.08
C ALA A 293 21.21 -4.06 -12.56
N TRP A 294 21.20 -2.73 -12.41
CA TRP A 294 20.09 -1.87 -12.88
C TRP A 294 19.88 -1.91 -14.40
N GLN A 295 20.95 -1.92 -15.19
CA GLN A 295 20.86 -1.99 -16.65
C GLN A 295 20.32 -3.35 -17.12
N GLU A 296 20.79 -4.43 -16.49
CA GLU A 296 20.36 -5.79 -16.80
C GLU A 296 18.93 -6.07 -16.34
N LEU A 297 18.52 -5.52 -15.19
CA LEU A 297 17.17 -5.68 -14.63
C LEU A 297 16.08 -5.18 -15.60
N GLY A 298 16.33 -4.08 -16.30
CA GLY A 298 15.42 -3.57 -17.33
C GLY A 298 15.30 -4.48 -18.56
N GLY A 299 16.20 -5.43 -18.74
CA GLY A 299 16.06 -6.53 -19.71
C GLY A 299 15.25 -7.69 -19.15
N VAL A 300 15.46 -8.03 -17.87
CA VAL A 300 14.74 -9.12 -17.17
C VAL A 300 13.26 -8.80 -17.00
N LEU A 301 12.90 -7.57 -16.63
CA LEU A 301 11.50 -7.18 -16.37
C LEU A 301 10.75 -6.67 -17.61
N ARG A 302 11.40 -6.62 -18.77
CA ARG A 302 10.82 -6.02 -19.98
C ARG A 302 9.62 -6.81 -20.49
N GLY A 303 8.49 -6.13 -20.64
CA GLY A 303 7.30 -6.71 -21.26
C GLY A 303 6.51 -7.65 -20.36
N LEU A 304 6.87 -7.73 -19.07
CA LEU A 304 6.06 -8.41 -18.07
C LEU A 304 4.97 -7.46 -17.57
N GLU A 305 3.73 -7.93 -17.63
CA GLU A 305 2.65 -7.30 -16.86
C GLU A 305 2.83 -7.59 -15.37
N LEU A 306 2.27 -6.74 -14.52
CA LEU A 306 2.33 -6.89 -13.06
C LEU A 306 1.65 -8.21 -12.65
N PRO A 307 2.39 -9.22 -12.17
CA PRO A 307 1.78 -10.49 -11.84
C PRO A 307 0.96 -10.37 -10.54
N PRO A 308 -0.08 -11.20 -10.37
CA PRO A 308 -0.97 -11.15 -9.20
C PRO A 308 -0.23 -11.38 -7.87
N TYR A 309 0.91 -12.07 -7.89
CA TYR A 309 1.75 -12.34 -6.72
C TYR A 309 2.84 -11.28 -6.48
N ALA A 310 2.82 -10.14 -7.19
CA ALA A 310 3.82 -9.09 -7.03
C ALA A 310 3.82 -8.48 -5.62
N TYR A 311 2.66 -8.35 -4.98
CA TYR A 311 2.59 -7.86 -3.60
C TYR A 311 3.22 -8.84 -2.60
N ASP A 312 2.98 -10.15 -2.75
CA ASP A 312 3.63 -11.15 -1.90
C ASP A 312 5.15 -11.19 -2.13
N ALA A 313 5.59 -11.04 -3.38
CA ALA A 313 7.01 -10.87 -3.71
C ALA A 313 7.62 -9.64 -3.04
N TYR A 314 6.89 -8.52 -3.07
CA TYR A 314 7.30 -7.25 -2.48
C TYR A 314 7.43 -7.39 -0.96
N ARG A 315 6.42 -7.96 -0.27
CA ARG A 315 6.45 -8.23 1.17
C ARG A 315 7.57 -9.20 1.55
N TRP A 316 7.72 -10.29 0.80
CA TRP A 316 8.72 -11.31 1.05
C TRP A 316 10.14 -10.78 0.99
N ALA A 317 10.41 -9.81 0.12
CA ALA A 317 11.69 -9.11 0.07
C ALA A 317 12.09 -8.51 1.42
N PHE A 318 11.14 -7.86 2.12
CA PHE A 318 11.38 -7.32 3.46
C PHE A 318 11.58 -8.44 4.48
N GLU A 319 10.73 -9.47 4.45
CA GLU A 319 10.77 -10.58 5.41
C GLU A 319 12.14 -11.28 5.42
N ILE A 320 12.68 -11.66 4.26
CA ILE A 320 13.93 -12.42 4.22
C ILE A 320 15.18 -11.58 4.41
N SER A 321 15.08 -10.29 4.10
CA SER A 321 16.12 -9.32 4.44
C SER A 321 15.99 -8.85 5.90
N GLY A 322 15.05 -9.36 6.69
CA GLY A 322 14.85 -8.96 8.10
C GLY A 322 14.37 -7.52 8.28
N CYS A 323 13.83 -6.92 7.22
CA CYS A 323 13.41 -5.53 7.15
C CYS A 323 11.94 -5.40 7.53
N VAL A 324 11.54 -4.23 8.05
CA VAL A 324 10.13 -3.93 8.33
C VAL A 324 9.46 -3.51 7.01
N PRO A 325 8.40 -4.20 6.54
CA PRO A 325 7.66 -3.78 5.36
C PRO A 325 6.93 -2.45 5.61
N PRO A 326 6.56 -1.70 4.56
CA PRO A 326 5.80 -0.47 4.71
C PRO A 326 4.47 -0.69 5.45
N ALA A 327 4.04 0.27 6.26
CA ALA A 327 2.77 0.19 6.99
C ALA A 327 1.56 0.11 6.04
N THR A 328 1.67 0.71 4.86
CA THR A 328 0.71 0.57 3.76
C THR A 328 0.83 -0.82 3.14
N ARG A 329 -0.20 -1.65 3.34
CA ARG A 329 -0.34 -3.00 2.74
C ARG A 329 -0.73 -2.91 1.25
N ALA A 330 0.11 -2.29 0.42
CA ALA A 330 -0.06 -2.19 -1.04
C ALA A 330 1.28 -2.03 -1.77
N LEU A 331 1.26 -2.28 -3.09
CA LEU A 331 2.39 -1.99 -3.96
C LEU A 331 2.56 -0.48 -4.15
N PRO A 332 3.81 0.02 -4.22
CA PRO A 332 4.13 1.43 -4.39
C PRO A 332 3.84 1.96 -5.81
N ALA A 333 3.73 1.06 -6.80
CA ALA A 333 3.48 1.38 -8.20
C ALA A 333 2.80 0.20 -8.90
N THR A 334 2.29 0.44 -10.11
CA THR A 334 1.68 -0.58 -10.98
C THR A 334 2.67 -1.20 -11.97
N ASP A 335 3.90 -0.67 -12.06
CA ASP A 335 4.96 -1.13 -12.94
C ASP A 335 6.08 -1.81 -12.14
N LEU A 336 6.57 -2.96 -12.62
CA LEU A 336 7.60 -3.76 -11.94
C LEU A 336 8.94 -3.02 -11.78
N MET A 337 9.33 -2.16 -12.71
CA MET A 337 10.55 -1.35 -12.60
C MET A 337 10.41 -0.27 -11.54
N ASP A 338 9.24 0.33 -11.41
CA ASP A 338 8.98 1.33 -10.37
C ASP A 338 8.89 0.67 -8.98
N ILE A 339 8.30 -0.53 -8.87
CA ILE A 339 8.33 -1.34 -7.65
C ILE A 339 9.78 -1.72 -7.28
N ALA A 340 10.57 -2.17 -8.24
CA ALA A 340 11.99 -2.47 -8.01
C ALA A 340 12.77 -1.23 -7.58
N ARG A 341 12.46 -0.05 -8.13
CA ARG A 341 13.10 1.21 -7.74
C ARG A 341 12.75 1.60 -6.32
N ASP A 342 11.50 1.43 -5.93
CA ASP A 342 11.05 1.63 -4.57
C ASP A 342 11.76 0.67 -3.59
N LEU A 343 11.84 -0.62 -3.91
CA LEU A 343 12.57 -1.60 -3.09
C LEU A 343 14.06 -1.25 -2.94
N ASP A 344 14.71 -0.84 -4.01
CA ASP A 344 16.13 -0.45 -3.98
C ASP A 344 16.38 0.85 -3.19
N GLN A 345 15.35 1.68 -3.06
CA GLN A 345 15.37 2.92 -2.26
C GLN A 345 15.06 2.70 -0.78
N ARG A 346 14.53 1.54 -0.39
CA ARG A 346 14.09 1.28 1.00
C ARG A 346 15.20 0.68 1.85
N TYR A 347 15.57 1.40 2.92
CA TYR A 347 16.63 1.01 3.86
C TYR A 347 16.18 -0.13 4.76
N GLY A 348 16.50 -1.33 4.32
CA GLY A 348 16.40 -2.52 5.14
C GLY A 348 17.32 -2.50 6.36
N ARG A 349 16.83 -3.01 7.50
CA ARG A 349 17.65 -3.37 8.66
C ARG A 349 17.81 -4.88 8.68
N GLY A 350 18.92 -5.38 8.14
CA GLY A 350 19.21 -6.81 8.18
C GLY A 350 19.83 -7.33 6.89
N ARG A 351 20.91 -8.08 7.04
CA ARG A 351 21.69 -8.81 6.01
C ARG A 351 22.22 -7.96 4.85
N ARG A 352 23.31 -8.43 4.24
CA ARG A 352 23.93 -7.75 3.08
C ARG A 352 23.16 -8.06 1.80
N LEU A 353 21.83 -7.87 1.77
CA LEU A 353 20.98 -8.27 0.63
C LEU A 353 20.09 -7.13 0.10
N PRO A 354 20.29 -6.65 -1.15
CA PRO A 354 19.37 -5.70 -1.77
C PRO A 354 17.97 -6.29 -1.93
N LEU A 355 16.93 -5.56 -1.51
CA LEU A 355 15.53 -6.00 -1.50
C LEU A 355 14.99 -6.35 -2.90
N VAL A 356 15.61 -5.83 -3.96
CA VAL A 356 15.25 -6.18 -5.34
C VAL A 356 15.58 -7.64 -5.67
N LEU A 357 16.67 -8.17 -5.12
CA LEU A 357 17.10 -9.55 -5.38
C LEU A 357 16.08 -10.61 -4.91
N PRO A 358 15.58 -10.57 -3.66
CA PRO A 358 14.51 -11.46 -3.24
C PRO A 358 13.20 -11.16 -3.95
N PHE A 359 12.87 -9.90 -4.24
CA PHE A 359 11.67 -9.61 -5.04
C PHE A 359 11.69 -10.33 -6.39
N VAL A 360 12.75 -10.17 -7.18
CA VAL A 360 12.89 -10.83 -8.50
C VAL A 360 12.92 -12.35 -8.35
N ARG A 361 13.60 -12.87 -7.33
CA ARG A 361 13.63 -14.32 -7.04
C ARG A 361 12.24 -14.88 -6.75
N HIS A 362 11.41 -14.13 -6.03
CA HIS A 362 10.03 -14.51 -5.75
C HIS A 362 9.20 -14.54 -7.03
N LEU A 363 9.31 -13.50 -7.86
CA LEU A 363 8.59 -13.45 -9.12
C LEU A 363 8.97 -14.63 -10.03
N ALA A 364 10.25 -14.96 -10.12
CA ALA A 364 10.76 -16.11 -10.87
C ALA A 364 10.16 -17.43 -10.35
N GLY A 365 10.16 -17.62 -9.03
CA GLY A 365 9.62 -18.82 -8.38
C GLY A 365 8.12 -19.05 -8.61
N TRP A 366 7.36 -17.98 -8.85
CA TRP A 366 5.90 -18.02 -9.05
C TRP A 366 5.46 -17.87 -10.52
N SER A 367 6.40 -17.69 -11.45
CA SER A 367 6.09 -17.56 -12.87
C SER A 367 5.76 -18.91 -13.52
N LYS A 368 4.70 -18.91 -14.34
CA LYS A 368 4.37 -20.02 -15.25
C LYS A 368 5.32 -20.11 -16.45
N ASP A 369 5.93 -18.98 -16.84
CA ASP A 369 6.96 -18.95 -17.89
C ASP A 369 8.29 -19.43 -17.32
N ARG A 370 8.61 -20.71 -17.58
CA ARG A 370 9.83 -21.36 -17.14
C ARG A 370 11.09 -20.78 -17.79
N THR A 371 10.98 -20.27 -19.00
CA THR A 371 12.12 -19.67 -19.73
C THR A 371 12.47 -18.33 -19.10
N TRP A 372 11.47 -17.47 -18.85
CA TRP A 372 11.67 -16.22 -18.14
C TRP A 372 12.17 -16.44 -16.71
N ALA A 373 11.57 -17.37 -15.97
CA ALA A 373 11.98 -17.70 -14.61
C ALA A 373 13.47 -18.07 -14.52
N ALA A 374 13.95 -18.89 -15.46
CA ALA A 374 15.37 -19.25 -15.54
C ALA A 374 16.29 -18.06 -15.81
N VAL A 375 15.87 -17.11 -16.67
CA VAL A 375 16.62 -15.87 -16.94
C VAL A 375 16.66 -14.98 -15.71
N ALA A 376 15.54 -14.79 -15.03
CA ALA A 376 15.44 -14.00 -13.81
C ALA A 376 16.28 -14.61 -12.66
N ASP A 377 16.21 -15.94 -12.46
CA ASP A 377 17.03 -16.65 -11.49
C ASP A 377 18.53 -16.50 -11.77
N ALA A 378 18.94 -16.69 -13.02
CA ALA A 378 20.33 -16.53 -13.43
C ALA A 378 20.85 -15.10 -13.21
N TRP A 379 20.01 -14.09 -13.46
CA TRP A 379 20.35 -12.69 -13.18
C TRP A 379 20.54 -12.43 -11.68
N VAL A 380 19.67 -12.99 -10.82
CA VAL A 380 19.84 -12.85 -9.36
C VAL A 380 21.13 -13.54 -8.90
N ASP A 381 21.41 -14.76 -9.35
CA ASP A 381 22.62 -15.50 -8.97
C ASP A 381 23.91 -14.81 -9.44
N ALA A 382 23.91 -14.28 -10.66
CA ALA A 382 25.02 -13.50 -11.19
C ALA A 382 25.25 -12.21 -10.39
N THR A 383 24.17 -11.51 -10.03
CA THR A 383 24.22 -10.27 -9.26
C THR A 383 24.71 -10.52 -7.83
N VAL A 384 24.20 -11.55 -7.16
CA VAL A 384 24.68 -11.97 -5.83
C VAL A 384 26.18 -12.26 -5.86
N THR A 385 26.61 -13.09 -6.82
CA THR A 385 28.03 -13.47 -6.96
C THR A 385 28.92 -12.25 -7.18
N ARG A 386 28.48 -11.34 -8.06
CA ARG A 386 29.23 -10.15 -8.47
C ARG A 386 29.34 -9.11 -7.36
N MET A 387 28.27 -8.91 -6.60
CA MET A 387 28.23 -7.94 -5.50
C MET A 387 28.78 -8.50 -4.18
N GLY A 388 29.01 -9.82 -4.09
CA GLY A 388 29.47 -10.48 -2.86
C GLY A 388 28.45 -10.40 -1.73
N THR A 389 27.15 -10.41 -2.07
CA THR A 389 26.05 -10.37 -1.10
C THR A 389 25.75 -11.76 -0.56
N ASP A 390 24.93 -11.82 0.50
CA ASP A 390 24.40 -13.10 0.97
C ASP A 390 23.58 -13.78 -0.14
N PRO A 391 23.56 -15.13 -0.22
CA PRO A 391 22.71 -15.82 -1.18
C PRO A 391 21.23 -15.58 -0.86
N VAL A 392 20.45 -15.23 -1.88
CA VAL A 392 18.99 -15.12 -1.78
C VAL A 392 18.45 -16.52 -1.56
N SER A 393 17.69 -16.72 -0.49
CA SER A 393 16.98 -17.99 -0.28
C SER A 393 16.04 -18.26 -1.45
N PRO A 394 15.80 -19.52 -1.84
CA PRO A 394 14.77 -19.80 -2.84
C PRO A 394 13.44 -19.22 -2.37
N ALA A 395 12.67 -18.66 -3.30
CA ALA A 395 11.32 -18.19 -3.02
C ALA A 395 10.54 -19.28 -2.29
N PRO A 396 9.75 -18.96 -1.25
CA PRO A 396 8.79 -19.88 -0.71
C PRO A 396 7.92 -20.28 -1.89
N ARG A 397 8.12 -21.51 -2.35
CA ARG A 397 7.17 -22.14 -3.24
C ARG A 397 5.86 -22.14 -2.47
N VAL A 398 4.75 -21.89 -3.16
CA VAL A 398 3.41 -22.20 -2.66
C VAL A 398 3.56 -23.48 -1.83
N PRO A 399 3.25 -23.51 -0.52
CA PRO A 399 3.17 -24.78 0.17
C PRO A 399 2.20 -25.59 -0.68
N ALA A 400 2.70 -26.60 -1.39
CA ALA A 400 1.98 -27.25 -2.48
C ALA A 400 0.54 -27.42 -2.03
N GLU A 401 -0.39 -26.75 -2.73
CA GLU A 401 -1.78 -26.71 -2.29
C GLU A 401 -2.18 -28.15 -2.01
N LYS A 402 -2.45 -28.43 -0.74
CA LYS A 402 -2.70 -29.80 -0.35
C LYS A 402 -3.89 -30.28 -1.17
N PRO A 403 -3.88 -31.56 -1.58
CA PRO A 403 -4.97 -32.11 -2.37
C PRO A 403 -6.31 -31.72 -1.74
N MET A 404 -7.26 -31.31 -2.57
CA MET A 404 -8.58 -30.94 -2.08
C MET A 404 -9.64 -31.74 -2.82
N LEU A 405 -10.67 -32.10 -2.09
CA LEU A 405 -11.83 -32.81 -2.63
C LEU A 405 -12.88 -31.77 -3.00
N HIS A 406 -13.24 -31.71 -4.27
CA HIS A 406 -14.31 -30.84 -4.76
C HIS A 406 -15.55 -31.69 -5.03
N ILE A 407 -16.70 -31.29 -4.49
CA ILE A 407 -17.96 -32.02 -4.59
C ILE A 407 -18.99 -31.06 -5.15
N ARG A 408 -19.53 -31.36 -6.33
CA ARG A 408 -20.63 -30.59 -6.91
C ARG A 408 -21.95 -31.32 -6.71
N LEU A 409 -22.95 -30.62 -6.20
CA LEU A 409 -24.33 -31.04 -6.13
C LEU A 409 -25.14 -30.16 -7.10
N ALA A 410 -25.77 -30.78 -8.09
CA ALA A 410 -26.70 -30.10 -8.99
C ALA A 410 -28.12 -30.59 -8.71
N ALA A 411 -29.06 -29.66 -8.51
CA ALA A 411 -30.45 -30.00 -8.24
C ALA A 411 -31.07 -30.80 -9.39
N ASP A 412 -31.83 -31.85 -9.07
CA ASP A 412 -32.58 -32.59 -10.07
C ASP A 412 -33.82 -31.81 -10.52
N THR A 413 -34.00 -31.68 -11.83
CA THR A 413 -35.13 -30.92 -12.40
C THR A 413 -36.50 -31.51 -12.08
N GLN A 414 -36.57 -32.74 -11.58
CA GLN A 414 -37.83 -33.45 -11.28
C GLN A 414 -38.09 -33.58 -9.77
N SER A 415 -37.11 -33.28 -8.91
CA SER A 415 -37.19 -33.52 -7.47
C SER A 415 -36.35 -32.51 -6.69
N ASP A 416 -37.00 -31.73 -5.82
CA ASP A 416 -36.34 -30.70 -5.02
C ASP A 416 -35.43 -31.28 -3.91
N ASP A 417 -35.56 -32.57 -3.58
CA ASP A 417 -34.80 -33.27 -2.53
C ASP A 417 -33.67 -34.17 -3.07
N ARG A 418 -33.39 -34.12 -4.38
CA ARG A 418 -32.39 -34.99 -5.02
C ARG A 418 -31.37 -34.21 -5.84
N PHE A 419 -30.16 -34.72 -5.84
CA PHE A 419 -29.00 -34.05 -6.43
C PHE A 419 -28.19 -35.02 -7.28
N TRP A 420 -27.77 -34.56 -8.46
CA TRP A 420 -26.69 -35.16 -9.22
C TRP A 420 -25.37 -34.78 -8.58
N VAL A 421 -24.49 -35.75 -8.36
CA VAL A 421 -23.25 -35.55 -7.61
C VAL A 421 -22.04 -35.91 -8.44
N ARG A 422 -21.04 -35.04 -8.37
CA ARG A 422 -19.72 -35.29 -8.93
C ARG A 422 -18.64 -34.93 -7.93
N MET A 423 -17.60 -35.74 -7.89
CA MET A 423 -16.47 -35.60 -6.99
C MET A 423 -15.18 -35.58 -7.79
N TRP A 424 -14.33 -34.60 -7.52
CA TRP A 424 -13.02 -34.47 -8.12
C TRP A 424 -11.96 -34.30 -7.04
N ILE A 425 -10.75 -34.73 -7.33
CA ILE A 425 -9.58 -34.30 -6.59
C ILE A 425 -8.84 -33.23 -7.37
N HIS A 426 -8.50 -32.13 -6.71
CA HIS A 426 -7.68 -31.07 -7.26
C HIS A 426 -6.30 -31.10 -6.58
N GLN A 427 -5.25 -31.23 -7.38
CA GLN A 427 -3.86 -31.37 -6.96
C GLN A 427 -3.11 -30.02 -7.09
N ALA A 428 -2.06 -29.83 -6.28
CA ALA A 428 -1.32 -28.56 -6.16
C ALA A 428 -0.84 -27.90 -7.48
N GLU A 429 -0.55 -28.71 -8.49
CA GLU A 429 0.05 -28.29 -9.76
C GLU A 429 -0.79 -28.71 -10.99
N GLY A 430 -2.04 -29.13 -10.81
CA GLY A 430 -2.77 -29.86 -11.86
C GLY A 430 -4.27 -29.59 -11.98
N ASP A 431 -4.81 -30.08 -13.10
CA ASP A 431 -6.23 -30.09 -13.45
C ASP A 431 -7.06 -30.94 -12.47
N PHE A 432 -8.39 -30.77 -12.50
CA PHE A 432 -9.32 -31.61 -11.73
C PHE A 432 -9.33 -33.05 -12.26
N GLU A 433 -9.04 -34.02 -11.39
CA GLU A 433 -9.20 -35.45 -11.69
C GLU A 433 -10.55 -35.94 -11.16
N SER A 434 -11.37 -36.52 -12.04
CA SER A 434 -12.68 -37.06 -11.67
C SER A 434 -12.53 -38.33 -10.83
N LEU A 435 -13.01 -38.29 -9.59
CA LEU A 435 -13.04 -39.45 -8.71
C LEU A 435 -14.30 -40.29 -8.94
N TRP A 436 -15.46 -39.62 -8.96
CA TRP A 436 -16.74 -40.31 -9.02
C TRP A 436 -17.85 -39.39 -9.52
N GLU A 437 -18.80 -39.98 -10.23
CA GLU A 437 -20.02 -39.34 -10.72
C GLU A 437 -21.22 -40.25 -10.47
N SER A 438 -22.32 -39.66 -10.02
CA SER A 438 -23.58 -40.35 -9.79
C SER A 438 -24.25 -40.73 -11.12
N ASP A 439 -24.73 -41.97 -11.22
CA ASP A 439 -25.56 -42.45 -12.34
C ASP A 439 -27.05 -42.10 -12.18
N ARG A 440 -27.45 -41.66 -10.98
CA ARG A 440 -28.80 -41.20 -10.64
C ARG A 440 -28.77 -40.04 -9.67
N ALA A 441 -29.85 -39.27 -9.61
CA ALA A 441 -30.05 -38.29 -8.55
C ALA A 441 -30.17 -38.97 -7.17
N MET A 442 -29.50 -38.40 -6.18
CA MET A 442 -29.34 -38.96 -4.83
C MET A 442 -29.78 -37.97 -3.75
N ARG A 443 -30.27 -38.50 -2.63
CA ARG A 443 -30.55 -37.69 -1.43
C ARG A 443 -29.27 -37.38 -0.67
N LEU A 444 -29.26 -36.29 0.10
CA LEU A 444 -28.08 -35.85 0.86
C LEU A 444 -27.52 -36.92 1.79
N GLU A 445 -28.36 -37.78 2.39
CA GLU A 445 -27.87 -38.90 3.21
C GLU A 445 -27.07 -39.91 2.39
N GLU A 446 -27.52 -40.21 1.17
CA GLU A 446 -26.82 -41.10 0.26
C GLU A 446 -25.51 -40.47 -0.23
N VAL A 447 -25.50 -39.14 -0.46
CA VAL A 447 -24.30 -38.38 -0.80
C VAL A 447 -23.27 -38.45 0.32
N ARG A 448 -23.71 -38.28 1.57
CA ARG A 448 -22.85 -38.39 2.76
C ARG A 448 -22.23 -39.78 2.88
N ASP A 449 -23.02 -40.83 2.67
CA ASP A 449 -22.53 -42.20 2.74
C ASP A 449 -21.53 -42.50 1.61
N ARG A 450 -21.79 -41.98 0.39
CA ARG A 450 -20.86 -42.12 -0.73
C ARG A 450 -19.56 -41.37 -0.49
N LEU A 451 -19.63 -40.15 0.03
CA LEU A 451 -18.46 -39.36 0.40
C LEU A 451 -17.57 -40.11 1.41
N ALA A 452 -18.18 -40.78 2.40
CA ALA A 452 -17.44 -41.59 3.36
C ALA A 452 -16.71 -42.76 2.70
N GLN A 453 -17.31 -43.39 1.70
CA GLN A 453 -16.68 -44.48 0.93
C GLN A 453 -15.46 -43.97 0.16
N GLU A 454 -15.58 -42.84 -0.53
CA GLU A 454 -14.47 -42.26 -1.31
C GLU A 454 -13.31 -41.82 -0.41
N ILE A 455 -13.59 -41.16 0.72
CA ILE A 455 -12.55 -40.78 1.69
C ILE A 455 -11.80 -42.02 2.22
N ASN A 456 -12.51 -43.09 2.56
CA ASN A 456 -11.90 -44.33 3.03
C ASN A 456 -11.11 -45.06 1.92
N ALA A 457 -11.59 -45.02 0.68
CA ALA A 457 -10.91 -45.58 -0.48
C ALA A 457 -9.58 -44.86 -0.74
N MET A 458 -9.59 -43.52 -0.72
CA MET A 458 -8.39 -42.69 -0.86
C MET A 458 -7.38 -42.95 0.28
N ALA A 459 -7.84 -43.14 1.51
CA ALA A 459 -6.97 -43.44 2.66
C ALA A 459 -6.34 -44.85 2.60
N SER A 460 -6.98 -45.79 1.88
CA SER A 460 -6.54 -47.19 1.78
C SER A 460 -5.64 -47.44 0.57
N ALA A 461 -5.65 -46.56 -0.43
CA ALA A 461 -4.74 -46.64 -1.57
C ALA A 461 -3.30 -46.38 -1.13
N THR A 462 -2.44 -47.40 -1.19
CA THR A 462 -1.01 -47.38 -0.79
C THR A 462 -0.12 -46.47 -1.64
N ASP A 463 -0.65 -45.79 -2.65
CA ASP A 463 0.10 -44.92 -3.55
C ASP A 463 0.15 -43.49 -3.01
N ARG A 464 1.36 -42.99 -2.80
CA ARG A 464 1.68 -41.88 -1.88
C ARG A 464 1.18 -40.49 -2.29
N ASN A 465 0.34 -40.37 -3.32
CA ASN A 465 -0.11 -39.09 -3.88
C ASN A 465 -1.51 -38.62 -3.42
N HIS A 466 -2.34 -39.46 -2.81
CA HIS A 466 -3.73 -39.10 -2.45
C HIS A 466 -3.99 -39.00 -0.93
N CYS A 467 -3.03 -39.37 -0.07
CA CYS A 467 -3.16 -39.42 1.39
C CYS A 467 -3.04 -38.04 2.09
N GLY A 468 -3.33 -36.95 1.37
CA GLY A 468 -3.03 -35.58 1.80
C GLY A 468 -4.21 -34.62 1.83
N VAL A 469 -5.45 -35.10 1.62
CA VAL A 469 -6.61 -34.20 1.53
C VAL A 469 -6.81 -33.43 2.83
N THR A 470 -6.78 -32.10 2.76
CA THR A 470 -7.04 -31.24 3.93
C THR A 470 -8.25 -30.34 3.79
N ARG A 471 -8.80 -30.20 2.58
CA ARG A 471 -9.95 -29.35 2.30
C ARG A 471 -11.00 -30.09 1.49
N ILE A 472 -12.26 -29.86 1.83
CA ILE A 472 -13.43 -30.30 1.07
C ILE A 472 -14.22 -29.05 0.66
N GLU A 473 -14.38 -28.86 -0.64
CA GLU A 473 -15.17 -27.78 -1.22
C GLU A 473 -16.49 -28.33 -1.74
N PHE A 474 -17.61 -27.83 -1.22
CA PHE A 474 -18.96 -28.18 -1.67
C PHE A 474 -19.48 -27.09 -2.60
N ASP A 475 -19.54 -27.36 -3.91
CA ASP A 475 -20.28 -26.56 -4.87
C ASP A 475 -21.76 -26.97 -4.86
N VAL A 476 -22.61 -26.07 -4.40
CA VAL A 476 -24.01 -26.37 -4.07
C VAL A 476 -24.97 -25.35 -4.65
N PRO A 477 -26.22 -25.74 -4.94
CA PRO A 477 -27.27 -24.80 -5.30
C PRO A 477 -27.57 -23.87 -4.13
N TYR A 478 -28.08 -22.68 -4.40
CA TYR A 478 -28.39 -21.67 -3.39
C TYR A 478 -29.18 -22.20 -2.18
N GLY A 479 -30.20 -23.03 -2.42
CA GLY A 479 -31.03 -23.62 -1.38
C GLY A 479 -30.29 -24.51 -0.37
N LEU A 480 -29.09 -24.98 -0.70
CA LEU A 480 -28.25 -25.79 0.19
C LEU A 480 -27.18 -24.98 0.94
N LEU A 481 -27.08 -23.66 0.76
CA LEU A 481 -26.15 -22.84 1.57
C LEU A 481 -26.46 -22.92 3.07
N GLY A 482 -27.71 -23.21 3.43
CA GLY A 482 -28.15 -23.45 4.81
C GLY A 482 -27.72 -24.81 5.39
N GLU A 483 -27.34 -25.79 4.57
CA GLU A 483 -26.97 -27.14 5.03
C GLU A 483 -25.62 -27.14 5.75
N GLU A 484 -25.56 -27.78 6.91
CA GLU A 484 -24.39 -27.80 7.80
C GLU A 484 -23.40 -28.91 7.43
N PHE A 485 -22.88 -28.87 6.20
CA PHE A 485 -21.94 -29.87 5.66
C PHE A 485 -20.74 -30.11 6.59
N GLU A 486 -20.21 -29.07 7.24
CA GLU A 486 -19.12 -29.19 8.20
C GLU A 486 -19.47 -30.05 9.44
N ARG A 487 -20.75 -30.23 9.76
CA ARG A 487 -21.22 -31.07 10.87
C ARG A 487 -21.67 -32.46 10.43
N TRP A 488 -21.54 -32.79 9.15
CA TRP A 488 -21.82 -34.14 8.67
C TRP A 488 -20.94 -35.16 9.37
N LYS A 489 -21.59 -36.17 9.95
CA LYS A 489 -20.94 -37.28 10.65
C LYS A 489 -20.70 -38.44 9.70
N LEU A 490 -19.44 -38.72 9.38
CA LEU A 490 -19.07 -39.78 8.45
C LEU A 490 -18.36 -40.93 9.18
N PRO A 491 -18.61 -42.19 8.79
CA PRO A 491 -17.86 -43.34 9.26
C PRO A 491 -16.49 -43.42 8.56
N ILE A 492 -15.61 -42.44 8.82
CA ILE A 492 -14.25 -42.37 8.26
C ILE A 492 -13.19 -42.87 9.25
N GLY A 493 -12.22 -43.62 8.76
CA GLY A 493 -11.12 -44.19 9.54
C GLY A 493 -11.30 -45.67 9.91
N ARG A 494 -10.72 -46.10 11.05
CA ARG A 494 -10.72 -47.53 11.43
C ARG A 494 -12.15 -48.05 11.68
N PRO A 495 -12.45 -49.31 11.29
CA PRO A 495 -13.71 -49.96 11.64
C PRO A 495 -13.99 -49.88 13.15
N ASN A 496 -15.24 -49.67 13.54
CA ASN A 496 -15.74 -49.57 14.93
C ASN A 496 -15.39 -48.28 15.71
N ARG A 497 -14.95 -47.21 15.05
CA ARG A 497 -14.89 -45.86 15.67
C ARG A 497 -16.21 -45.11 15.45
N PRO A 498 -16.59 -44.20 16.36
CA PRO A 498 -17.77 -43.37 16.16
C PRO A 498 -17.61 -42.48 14.91
N PRO A 499 -18.73 -42.18 14.21
CA PRO A 499 -18.71 -41.23 13.10
C PRO A 499 -18.07 -39.90 13.49
N ARG A 500 -17.28 -39.34 12.59
CA ARG A 500 -16.52 -38.12 12.79
C ARG A 500 -17.14 -36.98 12.00
N GLU A 501 -17.20 -35.80 12.60
CA GLU A 501 -17.68 -34.60 11.92
C GLU A 501 -16.63 -34.08 10.93
N LEU A 502 -17.04 -33.75 9.70
CA LEU A 502 -16.13 -33.31 8.64
C LEU A 502 -15.27 -32.12 9.06
N GLY A 503 -15.89 -31.09 9.65
CA GLY A 503 -15.26 -29.84 10.03
C GLY A 503 -14.21 -29.95 11.14
N HIS A 504 -14.15 -31.09 11.84
CA HIS A 504 -13.08 -31.39 12.81
C HIS A 504 -11.85 -32.07 12.18
N HIS A 505 -11.92 -32.42 10.89
CA HIS A 505 -10.84 -33.12 10.19
C HIS A 505 -10.40 -32.44 8.89
N TYR A 506 -11.29 -31.68 8.28
CA TYR A 506 -11.04 -30.99 7.02
C TYR A 506 -11.48 -29.54 7.10
N GLU A 507 -10.78 -28.68 6.37
CA GLU A 507 -11.28 -27.36 6.01
C GLU A 507 -12.50 -27.56 5.11
N VAL A 508 -13.71 -27.34 5.64
CA VAL A 508 -14.94 -27.43 4.86
C VAL A 508 -15.37 -26.03 4.43
N VAL A 509 -15.52 -25.84 3.12
CA VAL A 509 -15.97 -24.58 2.52
C VAL A 509 -17.11 -24.83 1.53
N LEU A 510 -17.99 -23.84 1.38
CA LEU A 510 -19.10 -23.84 0.44
C LEU A 510 -18.76 -23.00 -0.78
N ARG A 511 -19.39 -23.35 -1.89
CA ARG A 511 -19.34 -22.63 -3.16
C ARG A 511 -20.74 -22.60 -3.75
N CYS A 512 -21.06 -21.53 -4.47
CA CYS A 512 -22.38 -21.37 -5.09
C CYS A 512 -22.22 -20.86 -6.52
N LEU A 513 -21.62 -21.70 -7.38
CA LEU A 513 -21.21 -21.27 -8.72
C LEU A 513 -22.40 -20.95 -9.64
N ASP A 514 -23.55 -21.59 -9.42
CA ASP A 514 -24.75 -21.38 -10.22
C ASP A 514 -25.30 -19.95 -10.06
N GLU A 515 -25.05 -19.28 -8.92
CA GLU A 515 -25.43 -17.88 -8.66
C GLU A 515 -24.37 -16.88 -9.17
N ARG A 516 -23.27 -17.36 -9.76
CA ARG A 516 -22.18 -16.52 -10.30
C ARG A 516 -22.30 -16.28 -11.81
N VAL A 517 -23.50 -16.41 -12.36
CA VAL A 517 -23.83 -16.15 -13.77
C VAL A 517 -24.42 -14.75 -13.94
N GLY A 518 -24.28 -14.15 -15.13
CA GLY A 518 -24.85 -12.83 -15.41
C GLY A 518 -24.10 -11.65 -14.78
N VAL A 519 -24.83 -10.68 -14.22
CA VAL A 519 -24.28 -9.38 -13.78
C VAL A 519 -23.31 -9.50 -12.60
N ALA A 520 -23.52 -10.49 -11.72
CA ALA A 520 -22.63 -10.77 -10.59
C ALA A 520 -21.27 -11.35 -11.03
N ALA A 521 -21.18 -11.97 -12.22
CA ALA A 521 -19.98 -12.68 -12.68
C ALA A 521 -18.76 -11.76 -12.87
N GLU A 522 -18.97 -10.59 -13.45
CA GLU A 522 -17.90 -9.60 -13.67
C GLU A 522 -17.43 -9.01 -12.33
N SER A 523 -18.39 -8.66 -11.46
CA SER A 523 -18.10 -8.14 -10.12
C SER A 523 -17.33 -9.17 -9.29
N TRP A 524 -17.70 -10.44 -9.39
CA TRP A 524 -17.04 -11.57 -8.75
C TRP A 524 -15.58 -11.74 -9.18
N ARG A 525 -15.32 -11.79 -10.50
CA ARG A 525 -13.94 -11.87 -11.00
C ARG A 525 -13.12 -10.64 -10.61
N ARG A 526 -13.70 -9.44 -10.74
CA ARG A 526 -13.04 -8.18 -10.38
C ARG A 526 -12.64 -8.13 -8.91
N LYS A 527 -13.54 -8.56 -8.01
CA LYS A 527 -13.26 -8.65 -6.56
C LYS A 527 -12.19 -9.70 -6.27
N TRP A 528 -12.23 -10.86 -6.94
CA TRP A 528 -11.19 -11.87 -6.77
C TRP A 528 -9.82 -11.41 -7.27
N GLU A 529 -9.74 -10.74 -8.42
CA GLU A 529 -8.52 -10.11 -8.93
C GLU A 529 -8.00 -9.07 -7.93
N TRP A 530 -8.89 -8.25 -7.36
CA TRP A 530 -8.50 -7.31 -6.33
C TRP A 530 -7.84 -8.00 -5.14
N LEU A 531 -8.38 -9.11 -4.65
CA LEU A 531 -7.79 -9.90 -3.55
C LEU A 531 -6.41 -10.46 -3.93
N LYS A 532 -6.23 -10.89 -5.18
CA LYS A 532 -4.92 -11.35 -5.68
C LYS A 532 -3.91 -10.21 -5.69
N THR A 533 -4.26 -9.07 -6.29
CA THR A 533 -3.36 -7.91 -6.43
C THR A 533 -2.98 -7.26 -5.11
N HIS A 534 -3.93 -7.15 -4.17
CA HIS A 534 -3.78 -6.36 -2.95
C HIS A 534 -3.55 -7.20 -1.69
N GLY A 535 -3.73 -8.51 -1.77
CA GLY A 535 -3.72 -9.43 -0.63
C GLY A 535 -4.96 -9.30 0.27
N GLY A 536 -5.10 -10.21 1.23
CA GLY A 536 -6.25 -10.23 2.15
C GLY A 536 -6.06 -9.43 3.43
N GLN A 537 -5.01 -8.62 3.51
CA GLN A 537 -4.60 -7.95 4.76
C GLN A 537 -5.11 -6.50 4.88
N ARG A 538 -5.70 -5.92 3.83
CA ARG A 538 -6.17 -4.52 3.88
C ARG A 538 -7.48 -4.43 4.65
N ALA A 539 -7.68 -3.36 5.42
CA ALA A 539 -8.90 -3.15 6.19
C ALA A 539 -10.16 -3.14 5.31
N GLU A 540 -10.07 -2.58 4.10
CA GLU A 540 -11.15 -2.56 3.12
C GLU A 540 -11.49 -3.92 2.48
N ALA A 541 -10.61 -4.93 2.63
CA ALA A 541 -10.86 -6.28 2.10
C ALA A 541 -12.06 -6.94 2.78
N VAL A 542 -12.33 -6.57 4.04
CA VAL A 542 -13.35 -7.18 4.89
C VAL A 542 -14.43 -6.17 5.23
N ARG A 543 -15.69 -6.56 5.05
CA ARG A 543 -16.86 -5.82 5.54
C ARG A 543 -17.55 -6.63 6.63
N TYR A 544 -17.64 -6.04 7.82
CA TYR A 544 -18.45 -6.59 8.91
C TYR A 544 -19.89 -6.10 8.75
N LEU A 545 -20.85 -7.01 8.89
CA LEU A 545 -22.28 -6.71 8.83
C LEU A 545 -22.98 -7.23 10.07
N ARG A 546 -23.85 -6.40 10.64
CA ARG A 546 -24.79 -6.72 11.73
C ARG A 546 -26.23 -6.56 11.23
N ASP A 547 -27.20 -6.98 12.03
CA ASP A 547 -28.63 -6.92 11.67
C ASP A 547 -29.10 -5.52 11.23
N GLU A 548 -28.50 -4.46 11.76
CA GLU A 548 -28.79 -3.06 11.43
C GLU A 548 -28.25 -2.62 10.08
N ASP A 549 -27.25 -3.31 9.54
CA ASP A 549 -26.65 -3.02 8.23
C ASP A 549 -27.47 -3.62 7.08
N ILE A 550 -28.37 -4.56 7.38
CA ILE A 550 -29.14 -5.28 6.36
C ILE A 550 -30.28 -4.39 5.85
N SER A 551 -30.18 -4.03 4.58
CA SER A 551 -31.11 -3.15 3.88
C SER A 551 -31.32 -3.60 2.44
N THR A 552 -32.38 -3.11 1.80
CA THR A 552 -32.71 -3.43 0.40
C THR A 552 -31.72 -2.88 -0.63
N THR A 553 -30.67 -2.16 -0.20
CA THR A 553 -29.64 -1.57 -1.06
C THR A 553 -28.23 -2.08 -0.73
N LEU A 554 -28.14 -3.11 0.13
CA LEU A 554 -26.86 -3.64 0.59
C LEU A 554 -26.02 -4.22 -0.56
N ASP A 555 -26.67 -4.91 -1.50
CA ASP A 555 -26.09 -5.42 -2.74
C ASP A 555 -25.39 -4.31 -3.54
N LEU A 556 -26.07 -3.18 -3.78
CA LEU A 556 -25.53 -2.03 -4.51
C LEU A 556 -24.32 -1.42 -3.80
N LEU A 557 -24.38 -1.35 -2.46
CA LEU A 557 -23.27 -0.85 -1.65
C LEU A 557 -22.05 -1.76 -1.72
N LEU A 558 -22.25 -3.08 -1.64
CA LEU A 558 -21.19 -4.07 -1.74
C LEU A 558 -20.61 -4.16 -3.15
N GLN A 559 -21.41 -3.92 -4.19
CA GLN A 559 -20.99 -4.01 -5.60
C GLN A 559 -20.20 -2.79 -6.09
N LYS A 560 -20.41 -1.62 -5.45
CA LYS A 560 -19.88 -0.32 -5.87
C LYS A 560 -18.40 -0.35 -6.23
N ASP A 561 -17.58 -0.97 -5.38
CA ASP A 561 -16.13 -1.00 -5.50
C ASP A 561 -15.59 -2.43 -5.65
N ALA A 562 -14.33 -2.57 -6.07
CA ALA A 562 -13.64 -3.86 -6.15
C ALA A 562 -13.34 -4.49 -4.77
N ALA A 563 -13.47 -3.71 -3.69
CA ALA A 563 -13.56 -4.16 -2.31
C ALA A 563 -14.97 -3.83 -1.76
N PRO A 564 -15.50 -4.52 -0.74
CA PRO A 564 -14.88 -5.64 -0.02
C PRO A 564 -14.88 -6.92 -0.86
N VAL A 565 -13.97 -7.83 -0.51
CA VAL A 565 -13.85 -9.18 -1.10
C VAL A 565 -14.28 -10.28 -0.12
N CYS A 566 -14.38 -9.93 1.16
CA CYS A 566 -14.87 -10.78 2.22
C CYS A 566 -15.96 -10.07 3.02
N VAL A 567 -17.06 -10.76 3.30
CA VAL A 567 -18.10 -10.31 4.23
C VAL A 567 -18.10 -11.19 5.47
N ILE A 568 -18.06 -10.57 6.65
CA ILE A 568 -18.24 -11.23 7.93
C ILE A 568 -19.62 -10.81 8.44
N ALA A 569 -20.59 -11.71 8.33
CA ALA A 569 -21.98 -11.46 8.66
C ALA A 569 -22.31 -11.98 10.07
N GLU A 570 -22.25 -11.10 11.06
CA GLU A 570 -22.72 -11.37 12.43
C GLU A 570 -24.18 -10.93 12.56
N VAL A 571 -25.04 -11.69 11.88
CA VAL A 571 -26.48 -11.42 11.76
C VAL A 571 -27.30 -12.51 12.44
N SER A 572 -28.54 -12.19 12.82
CA SER A 572 -29.49 -13.15 13.37
C SER A 572 -29.94 -14.17 12.32
N ASP A 573 -30.40 -15.34 12.79
CA ASP A 573 -30.90 -16.44 11.94
C ASP A 573 -31.96 -15.99 10.92
N THR A 574 -32.74 -14.94 11.24
CA THR A 574 -33.75 -14.36 10.35
C THR A 574 -33.19 -13.51 9.22
N ARG A 575 -31.96 -12.99 9.36
CA ARG A 575 -31.32 -12.07 8.41
C ARG A 575 -30.23 -12.73 7.55
N VAL A 576 -29.83 -13.96 7.88
CA VAL A 576 -28.80 -14.71 7.13
C VAL A 576 -29.15 -14.81 5.64
N THR A 577 -30.39 -15.18 5.30
CA THR A 577 -30.81 -15.35 3.89
C THR A 577 -30.70 -14.04 3.12
N GLU A 578 -31.29 -12.95 3.64
CA GLU A 578 -31.21 -11.62 3.01
C GLU A 578 -29.75 -11.13 2.86
N THR A 579 -28.88 -11.50 3.79
CA THR A 579 -27.45 -11.16 3.73
C THR A 579 -26.74 -11.94 2.64
N LEU A 580 -27.02 -13.24 2.51
CA LEU A 580 -26.42 -14.09 1.49
C LEU A 580 -26.86 -13.68 0.08
N ASP A 581 -28.13 -13.29 -0.10
CA ASP A 581 -28.63 -12.71 -1.36
C ASP A 581 -27.78 -11.51 -1.77
N ALA A 582 -27.64 -10.53 -0.89
CA ALA A 582 -26.85 -9.33 -1.15
C ALA A 582 -25.36 -9.63 -1.43
N VAL A 583 -24.77 -10.61 -0.73
CA VAL A 583 -23.38 -11.06 -0.93
C VAL A 583 -23.20 -11.68 -2.33
N LEU A 584 -24.14 -12.54 -2.75
CA LEU A 584 -24.06 -13.22 -4.03
C LEU A 584 -24.31 -12.25 -5.18
N ASP A 585 -25.34 -11.41 -5.10
CA ASP A 585 -25.71 -10.41 -6.10
C ASP A 585 -24.61 -9.37 -6.31
N ALA A 586 -23.95 -8.94 -5.23
CA ALA A 586 -22.81 -8.02 -5.30
C ALA A 586 -21.52 -8.66 -5.85
N GLY A 587 -21.51 -9.98 -6.09
CA GLY A 587 -20.35 -10.72 -6.54
C GLY A 587 -19.27 -10.88 -5.45
N VAL A 588 -19.59 -10.77 -4.16
CA VAL A 588 -18.60 -10.94 -3.09
C VAL A 588 -18.19 -12.42 -3.01
N PRO A 589 -16.90 -12.77 -3.21
CA PRO A 589 -16.47 -14.17 -3.35
C PRO A 589 -16.35 -14.91 -2.02
N ILE A 590 -16.16 -14.21 -0.90
CA ILE A 590 -15.90 -14.81 0.41
C ILE A 590 -16.91 -14.30 1.42
N ALA A 591 -17.55 -15.20 2.16
CA ALA A 591 -18.45 -14.82 3.24
C ALA A 591 -18.38 -15.79 4.42
N VAL A 592 -18.48 -15.26 5.64
CA VAL A 592 -18.53 -16.03 6.88
C VAL A 592 -19.80 -15.65 7.63
N TRP A 593 -20.58 -16.63 8.06
CA TRP A 593 -21.81 -16.41 8.82
C TRP A 593 -22.03 -17.53 9.84
N PRO A 594 -22.77 -17.28 10.93
CA PRO A 594 -23.08 -18.30 11.92
C PRO A 594 -24.10 -19.31 11.38
N ARG A 595 -23.98 -20.56 11.83
CA ARG A 595 -25.01 -21.59 11.59
C ARG A 595 -26.20 -21.43 12.55
N ARG A 596 -27.36 -21.92 12.11
CA ARG A 596 -28.63 -21.86 12.85
C ARG A 596 -28.49 -22.56 14.19
N HIS A 597 -29.21 -22.08 15.20
CA HIS A 597 -29.25 -22.67 16.56
C HIS A 597 -27.96 -22.54 17.38
N THR A 598 -27.26 -21.43 17.22
CA THR A 598 -26.15 -21.07 18.12
C THR A 598 -26.70 -20.69 19.51
N PRO A 599 -26.27 -21.31 20.62
CA PRO A 599 -26.74 -20.94 21.95
C PRO A 599 -26.32 -19.50 22.30
N ALA A 600 -27.22 -18.73 22.94
CA ALA A 600 -26.99 -17.33 23.31
C ALA A 600 -25.76 -17.09 24.20
N SER A 601 -25.17 -18.14 24.78
CA SER A 601 -23.97 -18.12 25.61
C SER A 601 -22.64 -18.29 24.85
N ALA A 602 -22.66 -18.43 23.54
CA ALA A 602 -21.43 -18.57 22.75
C ALA A 602 -20.82 -17.18 22.44
N GLU A 603 -19.51 -17.06 22.65
CA GLU A 603 -18.69 -15.87 22.35
C GLU A 603 -18.98 -15.35 20.91
N GLY A 604 -18.93 -14.03 20.71
CA GLY A 604 -19.26 -13.41 19.42
C GLY A 604 -18.28 -13.78 18.31
N MET A 605 -18.70 -13.64 17.05
CA MET A 605 -17.81 -13.83 15.88
C MET A 605 -16.61 -12.86 15.92
N GLU A 606 -16.82 -11.73 16.59
CA GLU A 606 -15.83 -10.69 16.83
C GLU A 606 -14.56 -11.23 17.52
N ASP A 607 -14.63 -12.22 18.43
CA ASP A 607 -13.47 -12.83 19.13
C ASP A 607 -12.70 -13.89 18.31
N THR A 608 -13.35 -14.48 17.30
CA THR A 608 -12.72 -15.42 16.37
C THR A 608 -11.97 -14.70 15.27
N LEU A 609 -12.52 -13.58 14.80
CA LEU A 609 -12.06 -12.88 13.61
C LEU A 609 -11.38 -11.53 13.92
N THR A 610 -11.27 -11.13 15.20
CA THR A 610 -10.53 -9.92 15.64
C THR A 610 -9.06 -9.94 15.23
N ASN A 611 -8.48 -11.13 15.09
CA ASN A 611 -7.07 -11.34 14.71
C ASN A 611 -6.94 -11.88 13.27
N LEU A 612 -7.91 -11.64 12.40
CA LEU A 612 -7.77 -12.03 11.00
C LEU A 612 -6.73 -11.13 10.32
N ASP A 613 -5.48 -11.59 10.30
CA ASP A 613 -4.38 -10.86 9.67
C ASP A 613 -4.52 -10.83 8.14
N ASP A 614 -5.03 -11.92 7.54
CA ASP A 614 -5.18 -12.10 6.09
C ASP A 614 -6.42 -12.95 5.76
N VAL A 615 -7.35 -12.40 4.98
CA VAL A 615 -8.54 -13.08 4.44
C VAL A 615 -8.20 -14.43 3.80
N ARG A 616 -7.02 -14.57 3.19
CA ARG A 616 -6.58 -15.81 2.54
C ARG A 616 -6.45 -17.00 3.49
N THR A 617 -6.33 -16.73 4.79
CA THR A 617 -6.20 -17.74 5.84
C THR A 617 -7.54 -18.22 6.40
N LEU A 618 -8.66 -17.61 5.98
CA LEU A 618 -9.99 -17.91 6.52
C LEU A 618 -10.36 -19.40 6.55
N PRO A 619 -10.09 -20.23 5.51
CA PRO A 619 -10.38 -21.65 5.58
C PRO A 619 -9.73 -22.36 6.77
N ALA A 620 -8.45 -22.03 7.05
CA ALA A 620 -7.71 -22.58 8.18
C ALA A 620 -8.19 -21.99 9.52
N VAL A 621 -8.47 -20.67 9.57
CA VAL A 621 -8.97 -20.00 10.77
C VAL A 621 -10.33 -20.58 11.18
N VAL A 622 -11.27 -20.70 10.25
CA VAL A 622 -12.60 -21.27 10.49
C VAL A 622 -12.49 -22.76 10.87
N TYR A 623 -11.58 -23.52 10.26
CA TYR A 623 -11.30 -24.89 10.67
C TYR A 623 -10.80 -24.97 12.11
N HIS A 624 -9.83 -24.14 12.50
CA HIS A 624 -9.32 -24.11 13.88
C HIS A 624 -10.37 -23.64 14.89
N ASP A 625 -11.25 -22.73 14.48
CA ASP A 625 -12.37 -22.28 15.29
C ASP A 625 -13.33 -23.44 15.63
N ARG A 626 -13.65 -24.27 14.62
CA ARG A 626 -14.49 -25.47 14.80
C ARG A 626 -13.90 -26.48 15.78
N LEU A 627 -12.56 -26.54 15.91
CA LEU A 627 -11.90 -27.41 16.90
C LEU A 627 -12.05 -26.89 18.35
N THR A 628 -12.55 -25.66 18.53
CA THR A 628 -12.68 -25.02 19.83
C THR A 628 -14.11 -25.15 20.36
N PRO A 629 -14.36 -25.98 21.40
CA PRO A 629 -15.72 -26.36 21.81
C PRO A 629 -16.58 -25.26 22.43
N ARG A 630 -16.06 -24.03 22.60
CA ARG A 630 -16.78 -22.89 23.19
C ARG A 630 -17.30 -21.87 22.16
N ARG A 631 -16.97 -22.05 20.88
CA ARG A 631 -17.20 -21.03 19.84
C ARG A 631 -18.35 -21.37 18.92
N ARG A 632 -18.90 -20.34 18.27
CA ARG A 632 -20.08 -20.45 17.40
C ARG A 632 -19.73 -21.23 16.14
N PRO A 633 -20.54 -22.20 15.70
CA PRO A 633 -20.29 -22.90 14.44
C PRO A 633 -20.42 -21.92 13.25
N LEU A 634 -19.37 -21.82 12.45
CA LEU A 634 -19.29 -20.92 11.29
C LEU A 634 -19.35 -21.68 9.97
N ALA A 635 -20.13 -21.12 9.04
CA ALA A 635 -20.08 -21.42 7.62
C ALA A 635 -19.05 -20.52 6.92
N LEU A 636 -18.47 -21.02 5.83
CA LEU A 636 -17.54 -20.25 5.00
C LEU A 636 -17.85 -20.49 3.52
N LEU A 637 -18.29 -19.44 2.83
CA LEU A 637 -18.34 -19.37 1.36
C LEU A 637 -16.95 -18.98 0.84
N TRP A 638 -16.45 -19.74 -0.13
CA TRP A 638 -15.14 -19.55 -0.75
C TRP A 638 -15.21 -19.77 -2.27
N ASP A 639 -15.73 -18.78 -2.99
CA ASP A 639 -15.92 -18.86 -4.44
C ASP A 639 -14.70 -18.34 -5.22
N ASN A 640 -13.75 -19.23 -5.50
CA ASN A 640 -12.59 -18.91 -6.33
C ASN A 640 -12.90 -19.10 -7.84
N PRO A 641 -12.97 -18.04 -8.66
CA PRO A 641 -13.26 -18.14 -10.10
C PRO A 641 -12.18 -18.87 -10.91
N ASP A 642 -10.95 -18.96 -10.39
CA ASP A 642 -9.84 -19.64 -11.06
C ASP A 642 -9.87 -21.17 -10.83
N ARG A 643 -10.79 -21.67 -10.00
CA ARG A 643 -10.90 -23.10 -9.65
C ARG A 643 -12.29 -23.63 -9.96
N ILE A 644 -12.56 -23.85 -11.24
CA ILE A 644 -13.83 -24.41 -11.71
C ILE A 644 -13.51 -25.72 -12.47
N PRO A 645 -14.07 -26.87 -12.07
CA PRO A 645 -13.93 -28.11 -12.84
C PRO A 645 -14.48 -27.96 -14.26
N ASP A 646 -13.87 -28.67 -15.21
CA ASP A 646 -14.17 -28.58 -16.63
C ASP A 646 -15.67 -28.79 -16.92
N ASN A 647 -16.35 -27.74 -17.40
CA ASN A 647 -17.81 -27.62 -17.39
C ASN A 647 -18.46 -28.27 -18.62
N ARG A 648 -18.08 -29.51 -18.94
CA ARG A 648 -18.61 -30.24 -20.12
C ARG A 648 -20.13 -30.46 -20.12
N PHE A 649 -20.85 -30.03 -19.07
CA PHE A 649 -22.30 -30.22 -18.95
C PHE A 649 -23.16 -28.95 -19.01
N ALA A 650 -22.58 -27.74 -18.95
CA ALA A 650 -23.35 -26.55 -19.36
C ALA A 650 -23.77 -26.66 -20.83
N VAL A 651 -22.91 -27.25 -21.67
CA VAL A 651 -23.20 -27.53 -23.08
C VAL A 651 -24.18 -28.70 -23.24
N MET A 652 -24.04 -29.79 -22.48
CA MET A 652 -24.95 -30.96 -22.61
C MET A 652 -26.35 -30.74 -22.02
N ALA A 653 -26.50 -29.97 -20.94
CA ALA A 653 -27.82 -29.60 -20.41
C ALA A 653 -28.55 -28.63 -21.35
N TYR A 654 -27.82 -27.70 -21.98
CA TYR A 654 -28.37 -26.78 -22.97
C TYR A 654 -28.69 -27.49 -24.30
N GLU A 655 -27.83 -28.38 -24.79
CA GLU A 655 -28.08 -29.19 -26.01
C GLU A 655 -29.17 -30.25 -25.80
N ALA A 656 -29.34 -30.80 -24.59
CA ALA A 656 -30.45 -31.68 -24.26
C ALA A 656 -31.78 -30.93 -24.17
N GLN A 657 -31.75 -29.65 -23.79
CA GLN A 657 -32.90 -28.75 -23.80
C GLN A 657 -33.26 -28.32 -25.24
N GLU A 658 -32.28 -27.98 -26.09
CA GLU A 658 -32.51 -27.66 -27.51
C GLU A 658 -33.03 -28.87 -28.29
N ARG A 659 -32.43 -30.06 -28.13
CA ARG A 659 -32.91 -31.29 -28.78
C ARG A 659 -34.31 -31.75 -28.33
N ARG A 660 -34.80 -31.27 -27.18
CA ARG A 660 -36.17 -31.49 -26.70
C ARG A 660 -37.16 -30.41 -27.12
N ASN A 661 -36.68 -29.21 -27.46
CA ASN A 661 -37.52 -28.16 -28.03
C ASN A 661 -37.70 -28.32 -29.55
N GLU A 662 -36.82 -29.08 -30.20
CA GLU A 662 -36.89 -29.43 -31.63
C GLU A 662 -37.58 -30.79 -31.92
N ALA A 663 -37.90 -31.59 -30.90
CA ALA A 663 -38.60 -32.89 -31.00
C ALA A 663 -39.98 -32.83 -30.35
#